data_AF-A0A9X3YIF7-F1
#
_entry.id   AF-A0A9X3YIF7-F1
#
_cell.length_a   1.000
_cell.length_b   1.000
_cell.length_c   1.000
_cell.angle_alpha   90.00
_cell.angle_beta   90.00
_cell.angle_gamma   90.00
#
_symmetry.space_group_name_H-M   'P 1'
#
loop_
_entity.id
_entity.type
_entity.pdbx_description
1 polymer ?
#
loop_
_entity_poly.entity_id
_entity_poly.type
_entity_poly.pdbx_seq_one_letter_code
_entity_poly.pdbx_strand_id
1 'polypeptide(L)'
;MIRRLLALLALAAAPLAGAAPTIGLVDGQPAAFSVPGGALWTPYYFDVGDTGQQLVVDLVNNGAGDTDLLLRYGSPFPDLTEGGAIPDFDLLLRYAHYRGISANGSESIAVQRSNSIPLRSGRWYIAVVNGAAAAQNVQLTARINASAAARGITFAFDQPGADCNVAPWNDTTPATPIDGNNGTTLGQQRRNALIYAGSRLSGEIQSPVDVTVRACWKAQGGSPTEGATIAYAGPQTFVLDGNDFPLPYLPEKYTWYAIGEAVRQAGTTRCGAVGGDCGTPDIEATFNSDIDPPSNVINRPFYYGFTGASKPNRTIDFVTTSMHELTHGLGFVGLVNVDRTQGPVGTRATSGNGTAYDDAFGKQLVAVNTADRTYKPFLGNATSDADRAAALVSNNGLRWAAAEAVNSPENDNRGQAVPDNFPLMFAPCDRDDASQPCATNPGSTLSHTVQTGDLMNAFDNGESIREMGLALPMLHALGWANTPATPPLYGTPIPSNWFDRAHNGHGIDFQLFDRDPVNGDRYFVIFYTYDANGVPEWYQGFGRVVDGVFVGGKESHGISLQRVIYNAALRRSELDPTVAGTIEIDFNQAENSPTCRSRDRSGAPRLAVMSWSLRSETGRWCMEPAIDASARSTPDFGGHWWAGNGDSGWGMELFTLKGGAQPLLVGYLYYPDGLGNSRWAVVPVTPVDLANTATINLQEITTGFCRSCTPPSQAQTRNVGTIRFKLTQPVRADPPSTANTVTIDLAVPGTNIRFTRTNAPISLLSQVNQ
;
A
#
# COMPACT_ATOMS: atom_id res chain seq x y z
N MET A 1 -17.89 -3.03 36.82
CA MET A 1 -16.68 -3.17 35.97
C MET A 1 -16.12 -1.79 35.57
N ILE A 2 -15.88 -0.88 36.53
CA ILE A 2 -15.54 0.55 36.28
C ILE A 2 -14.27 0.99 37.06
N ARG A 3 -13.48 0.04 37.59
CA ARG A 3 -12.26 0.33 38.37
C ARG A 3 -10.94 -0.08 37.69
N ARG A 4 -10.96 -0.53 36.44
CA ARG A 4 -9.76 -1.09 35.76
C ARG A 4 -9.12 -0.21 34.69
N LEU A 5 -9.77 0.84 34.16
CA LEU A 5 -9.24 1.54 32.98
C LEU A 5 -8.18 2.62 33.28
N LEU A 6 -8.23 3.33 34.40
CA LEU A 6 -7.16 4.28 34.75
C LEU A 6 -5.91 3.65 35.33
N ALA A 7 -5.96 2.33 35.54
CA ALA A 7 -4.77 1.57 35.81
C ALA A 7 -4.00 1.25 34.51
N LEU A 8 -4.52 1.48 33.28
CA LEU A 8 -3.81 1.09 32.06
C LEU A 8 -2.55 1.92 31.76
N LEU A 9 -2.47 3.20 32.14
CA LEU A 9 -1.20 3.95 32.01
C LEU A 9 -0.13 3.52 33.04
N ALA A 10 -0.54 2.89 34.15
CA ALA A 10 0.36 2.45 35.23
C ALA A 10 0.56 0.91 35.30
N LEU A 11 -0.31 0.11 34.68
CA LEU A 11 -0.17 -1.34 34.46
C LEU A 11 0.36 -1.68 33.06
N ALA A 12 0.56 -0.71 32.16
CA ALA A 12 1.33 -0.89 30.92
C ALA A 12 2.82 -1.22 31.16
N ALA A 13 3.26 -1.28 32.43
CA ALA A 13 4.55 -1.80 32.88
C ALA A 13 4.56 -3.31 33.17
N ALA A 14 3.42 -4.01 33.07
CA ALA A 14 3.45 -5.47 32.93
C ALA A 14 3.51 -5.79 31.44
N PRO A 15 4.43 -6.66 30.99
CA PRO A 15 4.35 -7.16 29.63
C PRO A 15 3.03 -7.93 29.54
N LEU A 16 2.02 -7.37 28.88
CA LEU A 16 1.08 -8.19 28.14
C LEU A 16 1.91 -8.81 27.01
N ALA A 17 2.73 -9.79 27.38
CA ALA A 17 3.29 -10.72 26.43
C ALA A 17 2.06 -11.42 25.84
N GLY A 18 1.61 -10.97 24.66
CA GLY A 18 0.85 -11.84 23.78
C GLY A 18 1.63 -13.15 23.74
N ALA A 19 0.96 -14.26 24.05
CA ALA A 19 1.67 -15.51 24.21
C ALA A 19 2.31 -15.80 22.85
N ALA A 20 3.63 -15.78 22.78
CA ALA A 20 4.32 -16.03 21.52
C ALA A 20 3.80 -17.37 20.95
N PRO A 21 3.49 -17.44 19.63
CA PRO A 21 2.98 -18.65 19.00
C PRO A 21 3.83 -19.86 19.43
N THR A 22 3.18 -20.88 19.98
CA THR A 22 3.85 -21.97 20.70
C THR A 22 4.04 -23.23 19.86
N ILE A 23 3.34 -23.34 18.73
CA ILE A 23 3.28 -24.57 17.94
C ILE A 23 4.07 -24.40 16.64
N GLY A 24 5.28 -24.94 16.62
CA GLY A 24 6.09 -25.01 15.39
C GLY A 24 5.60 -26.13 14.47
N LEU A 25 5.31 -25.79 13.22
CA LEU A 25 5.01 -26.78 12.18
C LEU A 25 6.30 -27.49 11.75
N VAL A 26 6.17 -28.78 11.41
CA VAL A 26 7.25 -29.59 10.85
C VAL A 26 7.10 -29.63 9.33
N ASP A 27 8.20 -29.47 8.61
CA ASP A 27 8.23 -29.43 7.15
C ASP A 27 7.50 -30.63 6.52
N GLY A 28 6.48 -30.32 5.70
CA GLY A 28 5.65 -31.29 4.99
C GLY A 28 4.68 -32.10 5.84
N GLN A 29 4.72 -31.96 7.17
CA GLN A 29 3.83 -32.71 8.08
C GLN A 29 2.56 -31.91 8.37
N PRO A 30 1.37 -32.49 8.10
CA PRO A 30 0.13 -31.80 8.37
C PRO A 30 -0.23 -31.76 9.86
N ALA A 31 -0.71 -30.60 10.31
CA ALA A 31 -1.30 -30.40 11.64
C ALA A 31 -2.83 -30.28 11.51
N ALA A 32 -3.57 -31.24 12.08
CA ALA A 32 -5.04 -31.22 12.10
C ALA A 32 -5.56 -30.64 13.42
N PHE A 33 -6.53 -29.73 13.34
CA PHE A 33 -7.15 -29.10 14.51
C PHE A 33 -8.54 -28.55 14.18
N SER A 34 -9.29 -28.17 15.21
CA SER A 34 -10.61 -27.55 15.07
C SER A 34 -10.53 -26.07 15.44
N VAL A 35 -11.05 -25.19 14.58
CA VAL A 35 -11.15 -23.75 14.82
C VAL A 35 -12.59 -23.42 15.18
N PRO A 36 -12.89 -22.88 16.38
CA PRO A 36 -14.24 -22.50 16.76
C PRO A 36 -14.86 -21.51 15.77
N GLY A 37 -16.19 -21.46 15.69
CA GLY A 37 -16.90 -20.53 14.82
C GLY A 37 -16.63 -19.07 15.20
N GLY A 38 -16.38 -18.21 14.21
CA GLY A 38 -16.06 -16.80 14.41
C GLY A 38 -14.74 -16.55 15.15
N ALA A 39 -13.87 -17.54 15.26
CA ALA A 39 -12.61 -17.43 16.00
C ALA A 39 -11.42 -17.11 15.09
N LEU A 40 -10.43 -16.46 15.71
CA LEU A 40 -9.10 -16.23 15.17
C LEU A 40 -8.12 -17.16 15.89
N TRP A 41 -7.22 -17.79 15.15
CA TRP A 41 -6.33 -18.83 15.69
C TRP A 41 -4.88 -18.56 15.27
N THR A 42 -4.05 -18.11 16.20
CA THR A 42 -2.68 -17.60 15.99
C THR A 42 -1.51 -18.45 16.57
N PRO A 43 -1.66 -19.68 17.09
CA PRO A 43 -0.57 -20.34 17.82
C PRO A 43 0.52 -20.96 16.93
N TYR A 44 0.36 -20.95 15.61
CA TYR A 44 1.25 -21.66 14.68
C TYR A 44 2.36 -20.76 14.12
N TYR A 45 3.53 -21.35 13.94
CA TYR A 45 4.64 -20.74 13.21
C TYR A 45 5.42 -21.80 12.41
N PHE A 46 6.26 -21.33 11.50
CA PHE A 46 7.21 -22.14 10.75
C PHE A 46 8.57 -21.43 10.70
N ASP A 47 9.65 -22.13 11.04
CA ASP A 47 11.01 -21.58 10.99
C ASP A 47 11.66 -21.93 9.65
N VAL A 48 12.02 -20.90 8.88
CA VAL A 48 12.67 -21.04 7.57
C VAL A 48 14.19 -20.95 7.73
N GLY A 49 14.91 -21.90 7.12
CA GLY A 49 16.37 -21.88 7.03
C GLY A 49 16.91 -21.10 5.81
N ASP A 50 18.23 -20.95 5.73
CA ASP A 50 18.90 -20.14 4.71
C ASP A 50 18.87 -20.71 3.29
N THR A 51 18.54 -21.99 3.10
CA THR A 51 18.63 -22.67 1.79
C THR A 51 17.30 -22.73 1.04
N GLY A 52 16.17 -22.53 1.73
CA GLY A 52 14.83 -22.60 1.13
C GLY A 52 14.64 -21.56 0.02
N GLN A 53 14.01 -21.97 -1.08
CA GLN A 53 13.70 -21.08 -2.21
C GLN A 53 12.22 -20.72 -2.28
N GLN A 54 11.35 -21.55 -1.72
CA GLN A 54 9.92 -21.30 -1.64
C GLN A 54 9.32 -21.93 -0.39
N LEU A 55 8.53 -21.15 0.36
CA LEU A 55 7.65 -21.63 1.42
C LEU A 55 6.24 -21.76 0.84
N VAL A 56 5.61 -22.92 1.00
CA VAL A 56 4.18 -23.12 0.70
C VAL A 56 3.44 -23.43 1.99
N VAL A 57 2.40 -22.68 2.30
CA VAL A 57 1.50 -22.92 3.43
C VAL A 57 0.12 -23.24 2.89
N ASP A 58 -0.35 -24.47 3.14
CA ASP A 58 -1.65 -24.96 2.72
C ASP A 58 -2.58 -25.10 3.93
N LEU A 59 -3.78 -24.53 3.82
CA LEU A 59 -4.90 -24.72 4.73
C LEU A 59 -6.00 -25.48 4.00
N VAL A 60 -6.21 -26.74 4.37
CA VAL A 60 -7.32 -27.54 3.83
C VAL A 60 -8.46 -27.53 4.85
N ASN A 61 -9.60 -26.97 4.47
CA ASN A 61 -10.81 -27.08 5.26
C ASN A 61 -11.60 -28.34 4.85
N ASN A 62 -11.78 -29.26 5.79
CA ASN A 62 -12.58 -30.47 5.56
C ASN A 62 -14.09 -30.24 5.79
N GLY A 63 -14.46 -29.05 6.26
CA GLY A 63 -15.84 -28.59 6.38
C GLY A 63 -16.32 -27.80 5.17
N ALA A 64 -17.50 -27.18 5.29
CA ALA A 64 -18.11 -26.32 4.26
C ALA A 64 -18.12 -24.84 4.65
N GLY A 65 -17.43 -24.48 5.74
CA GLY A 65 -17.34 -23.10 6.20
C GLY A 65 -16.20 -22.33 5.54
N ASP A 66 -16.26 -21.03 5.67
CA ASP A 66 -15.23 -20.11 5.19
C ASP A 66 -14.07 -20.06 6.21
N THR A 67 -12.87 -20.41 5.78
CA THR A 67 -11.66 -20.29 6.60
C THR A 67 -10.54 -19.64 5.84
N ASP A 68 -9.95 -18.60 6.43
CA ASP A 68 -8.88 -17.83 5.84
C ASP A 68 -7.51 -18.18 6.42
N LEU A 69 -6.47 -17.94 5.63
CA LEU A 69 -5.08 -18.13 6.00
C LEU A 69 -4.33 -16.81 5.93
N LEU A 70 -3.67 -16.41 7.01
CA LEU A 70 -2.82 -15.23 7.06
C LEU A 70 -1.39 -15.63 7.44
N LEU A 71 -0.42 -14.97 6.82
CA LEU A 71 0.99 -15.26 7.00
C LEU A 71 1.80 -13.96 7.13
N ARG A 72 2.72 -13.92 8.09
CA ARG A 72 3.66 -12.81 8.25
C ARG A 72 5.03 -13.26 8.74
N TYR A 73 6.02 -12.39 8.60
CA TYR A 73 7.41 -12.66 8.99
C TYR A 73 7.83 -11.77 10.16
N GLY A 74 8.63 -12.32 11.07
CA GLY A 74 9.42 -11.54 12.03
C GLY A 74 8.71 -11.16 13.32
N SER A 75 7.42 -10.79 13.28
CA SER A 75 6.61 -10.52 14.48
C SER A 75 5.30 -11.32 14.49
N PRO A 76 4.82 -11.78 15.65
CA PRO A 76 3.62 -12.60 15.75
C PRO A 76 2.35 -11.79 15.45
N PHE A 77 1.25 -12.48 15.16
CA PHE A 77 -0.07 -11.87 15.23
C PHE A 77 -0.43 -11.60 16.69
N PRO A 78 -1.11 -10.49 17.01
CA PRO A 78 -1.52 -10.20 18.38
C PRO A 78 -2.62 -11.19 18.81
N ASP A 79 -2.57 -11.68 20.05
CA ASP A 79 -3.69 -12.40 20.67
C ASP A 79 -4.71 -11.45 21.30
N LEU A 80 -4.20 -10.29 21.74
CA LEU A 80 -4.96 -9.18 22.28
C LEU A 80 -4.43 -7.87 21.68
N THR A 81 -5.32 -6.92 21.47
CA THR A 81 -4.94 -5.54 21.17
C THR A 81 -4.26 -4.91 22.39
N GLU A 82 -3.56 -3.79 22.20
CA GLU A 82 -3.02 -3.01 23.34
C GLU A 82 -4.13 -2.52 24.29
N GLY A 83 -5.38 -2.39 23.81
CA GLY A 83 -6.56 -2.09 24.63
C GLY A 83 -7.14 -3.31 25.37
N GLY A 84 -6.55 -4.51 25.21
CA GLY A 84 -6.99 -5.75 25.85
C GLY A 84 -8.21 -6.41 25.19
N ALA A 85 -8.56 -6.02 23.96
CA ALA A 85 -9.63 -6.65 23.18
C ALA A 85 -9.10 -7.83 22.36
N ILE A 86 -10.00 -8.73 21.96
CA ILE A 86 -9.68 -9.74 20.94
C ILE A 86 -9.53 -8.99 19.60
N PRO A 87 -8.45 -9.23 18.82
CA PRO A 87 -8.31 -8.68 17.48
C PRO A 87 -9.54 -8.96 16.63
N ASP A 88 -9.87 -8.04 15.73
CA ASP A 88 -10.80 -8.30 14.65
C ASP A 88 -10.04 -8.73 13.38
N PHE A 89 -10.78 -9.21 12.39
CA PHE A 89 -10.23 -9.64 11.11
C PHE A 89 -9.47 -8.50 10.40
N ASP A 90 -10.01 -7.28 10.44
CA ASP A 90 -9.38 -6.08 9.88
C ASP A 90 -7.99 -5.83 10.49
N LEU A 91 -7.83 -5.95 11.81
CA LEU A 91 -6.53 -5.81 12.45
C LEU A 91 -5.54 -6.89 12.00
N LEU A 92 -5.98 -8.15 11.90
CA LEU A 92 -5.08 -9.21 11.44
C LEU A 92 -4.69 -9.02 9.97
N LEU A 93 -5.60 -8.55 9.11
CA LEU A 93 -5.27 -8.20 7.73
C LEU A 93 -4.23 -7.08 7.64
N ARG A 94 -4.29 -6.08 8.54
CA ARG A 94 -3.27 -5.01 8.61
C ARG A 94 -1.89 -5.53 9.02
N TYR A 95 -1.83 -6.62 9.78
CA TYR A 95 -0.58 -7.25 10.23
C TYR A 95 -0.05 -8.29 9.24
N ALA A 96 -0.92 -8.87 8.41
CA ALA A 96 -0.56 -9.93 7.50
C ALA A 96 0.28 -9.40 6.34
N HIS A 97 1.40 -10.07 6.04
CA HIS A 97 2.16 -9.81 4.81
C HIS A 97 1.53 -10.51 3.60
N TYR A 98 0.91 -11.66 3.85
CA TYR A 98 0.28 -12.52 2.87
C TYR A 98 -1.06 -13.03 3.41
N ARG A 99 -2.00 -13.30 2.50
CA ARG A 99 -3.32 -13.81 2.85
C ARG A 99 -3.88 -14.70 1.75
N GLY A 100 -4.68 -15.67 2.16
CA GLY A 100 -5.65 -16.41 1.36
C GLY A 100 -7.02 -16.24 2.01
N ILE A 101 -7.93 -15.55 1.35
CA ILE A 101 -9.25 -15.16 1.87
C ILE A 101 -10.39 -15.48 0.89
N SER A 102 -10.29 -16.62 0.21
CA SER A 102 -11.26 -17.03 -0.81
C SER A 102 -12.55 -17.57 -0.20
N ALA A 103 -13.66 -17.47 -0.92
CA ALA A 103 -14.94 -18.01 -0.44
C ALA A 103 -14.99 -19.56 -0.35
N ASN A 104 -13.95 -20.26 -0.83
CA ASN A 104 -13.91 -21.73 -0.87
C ASN A 104 -13.45 -22.36 0.45
N GLY A 105 -12.91 -21.55 1.38
CA GLY A 105 -12.44 -21.97 2.69
C GLY A 105 -11.17 -22.83 2.71
N SER A 106 -10.65 -23.30 1.58
CA SER A 106 -9.30 -23.88 1.50
C SER A 106 -8.36 -22.90 0.83
N GLU A 107 -7.22 -22.66 1.46
CA GLU A 107 -6.30 -21.58 1.11
C GLU A 107 -4.88 -22.11 0.91
N SER A 108 -4.13 -21.44 0.04
CA SER A 108 -2.70 -21.73 -0.15
C SER A 108 -1.93 -20.44 -0.41
N ILE A 109 -0.78 -20.30 0.23
CA ILE A 109 0.13 -19.16 0.07
C ILE A 109 1.53 -19.71 -0.25
N ALA A 110 2.13 -19.22 -1.34
CA ALA A 110 3.47 -19.53 -1.79
C ALA A 110 4.37 -18.30 -1.77
N VAL A 111 5.38 -18.29 -0.90
CA VAL A 111 6.36 -17.19 -0.77
C VAL A 111 7.71 -17.63 -1.32
N GLN A 112 8.19 -16.92 -2.34
CA GLN A 112 9.50 -17.07 -2.97
C GLN A 112 10.46 -15.96 -2.51
N ARG A 113 11.75 -16.13 -2.82
CA ARG A 113 12.75 -15.08 -2.59
C ARG A 113 12.55 -13.84 -3.46
N SER A 114 11.82 -13.95 -4.56
CA SER A 114 11.58 -12.84 -5.49
C SER A 114 10.30 -12.04 -5.19
N ASN A 115 9.48 -12.46 -4.22
CA ASN A 115 8.33 -11.67 -3.79
C ASN A 115 8.77 -10.39 -3.08
N SER A 116 7.96 -9.33 -3.14
CA SER A 116 8.24 -8.04 -2.50
C SER A 116 8.52 -8.15 -1.00
N ILE A 117 7.86 -9.09 -0.31
CA ILE A 117 8.19 -9.50 1.06
C ILE A 117 8.91 -10.86 0.99
N PRO A 118 10.22 -10.87 0.69
CA PRO A 118 10.89 -12.07 0.22
C PRO A 118 10.97 -13.14 1.29
N LEU A 119 10.92 -14.41 0.84
CA LEU A 119 11.30 -15.54 1.66
C LEU A 119 12.72 -15.34 2.20
N ARG A 120 12.87 -15.46 3.51
CA ARG A 120 14.15 -15.32 4.20
C ARG A 120 14.17 -16.17 5.46
N SER A 121 15.37 -16.47 5.94
CA SER A 121 15.53 -17.23 7.16
C SER A 121 14.95 -16.47 8.35
N GLY A 122 14.32 -17.22 9.24
CA GLY A 122 13.64 -16.70 10.42
C GLY A 122 12.24 -17.26 10.55
N ARG A 123 11.51 -16.73 11.53
CA ARG A 123 10.19 -17.23 11.89
C ARG A 123 9.10 -16.57 11.06
N TRP A 124 8.25 -17.42 10.50
CA TRP A 124 7.02 -17.06 9.82
C TRP A 124 5.82 -17.46 10.69
N TYR A 125 4.93 -16.52 10.96
CA TYR A 125 3.78 -16.70 11.83
C TYR A 125 2.52 -16.88 11.01
N ILE A 126 1.66 -17.80 11.45
CA ILE A 126 0.46 -18.20 10.73
C ILE A 126 -0.76 -17.92 11.60
N ALA A 127 -1.76 -17.26 11.02
CA ALA A 127 -3.09 -17.17 11.62
C ALA A 127 -4.12 -17.84 10.71
N VAL A 128 -5.06 -18.55 11.32
CA VAL A 128 -6.24 -19.13 10.67
C VAL A 128 -7.48 -18.45 11.21
N VAL A 129 -8.37 -18.05 10.32
CA VAL A 129 -9.63 -17.39 10.66
C VAL A 129 -10.77 -18.31 10.27
N ASN A 130 -11.79 -18.42 11.10
CA ASN A 130 -13.02 -19.12 10.76
C ASN A 130 -14.17 -18.12 10.69
N GLY A 131 -14.55 -17.75 9.48
CA GLY A 131 -15.69 -16.85 9.21
C GLY A 131 -17.05 -17.51 9.44
N ALA A 132 -17.12 -18.84 9.52
CA ALA A 132 -18.36 -19.57 9.76
C ALA A 132 -18.78 -19.55 11.24
N ALA A 133 -20.10 -19.62 11.49
CA ALA A 133 -20.64 -19.73 12.85
C ALA A 133 -20.35 -21.09 13.51
N ALA A 134 -20.13 -22.13 12.70
CA ALA A 134 -19.79 -23.47 13.16
C ALA A 134 -18.27 -23.68 13.19
N ALA A 135 -17.81 -24.53 14.12
CA ALA A 135 -16.41 -24.93 14.15
C ALA A 135 -16.00 -25.65 12.85
N GLN A 136 -14.79 -25.38 12.35
CA GLN A 136 -14.24 -26.00 11.14
C GLN A 136 -13.07 -26.91 11.50
N ASN A 137 -13.00 -28.09 10.89
CA ASN A 137 -11.88 -29.01 11.05
C ASN A 137 -10.91 -28.82 9.89
N VAL A 138 -9.74 -28.26 10.21
CA VAL A 138 -8.76 -27.84 9.23
C VAL A 138 -7.47 -28.66 9.34
N GLN A 139 -6.74 -28.70 8.24
CA GLN A 139 -5.40 -29.29 8.16
C GLN A 139 -4.44 -28.24 7.61
N LEU A 140 -3.48 -27.83 8.44
CA LEU A 140 -2.45 -26.85 8.10
C LEU A 140 -1.14 -27.56 7.78
N THR A 141 -0.51 -27.25 6.65
CA THR A 141 0.80 -27.81 6.27
C THR A 141 1.72 -26.71 5.77
N ALA A 142 2.94 -26.64 6.28
CA ALA A 142 4.00 -25.79 5.74
C ALA A 142 5.06 -26.65 5.06
N ARG A 143 5.54 -26.24 3.88
CA ARG A 143 6.54 -26.95 3.08
C ARG A 143 7.64 -25.99 2.64
N ILE A 144 8.90 -26.39 2.78
CA ILE A 144 10.04 -25.68 2.19
C ILE A 144 10.56 -26.41 0.95
N ASN A 145 10.55 -25.73 -0.18
CA ASN A 145 11.07 -26.27 -1.43
C ASN A 145 12.49 -25.75 -1.69
N ALA A 146 13.37 -26.65 -2.13
CA ALA A 146 14.75 -26.32 -2.52
C ALA A 146 14.82 -25.56 -3.87
N SER A 147 13.73 -25.54 -4.63
CA SER A 147 13.55 -24.76 -5.85
C SER A 147 12.15 -24.16 -5.87
N ALA A 148 12.03 -22.95 -6.39
CA ALA A 148 10.74 -22.32 -6.64
C ALA A 148 9.99 -23.12 -7.72
N ALA A 149 8.82 -23.67 -7.39
CA ALA A 149 7.98 -24.33 -8.38
C ALA A 149 7.34 -23.28 -9.30
N ALA A 150 7.48 -23.47 -10.61
CA ALA A 150 6.79 -22.70 -11.63
C ALA A 150 5.43 -23.32 -11.93
N ARG A 151 4.40 -22.49 -11.97
CA ARG A 151 3.01 -22.80 -12.31
C ARG A 151 2.69 -22.33 -13.72
N GLY A 152 1.59 -22.83 -14.28
CA GLY A 152 1.25 -22.66 -15.69
C GLY A 152 0.34 -21.47 -15.94
N ILE A 153 0.21 -21.10 -17.22
CA ILE A 153 -0.94 -20.34 -17.71
C ILE A 153 -2.02 -21.35 -18.11
N THR A 154 -3.20 -21.23 -17.52
CA THR A 154 -4.34 -22.13 -17.74
C THR A 154 -5.47 -21.41 -18.46
N PHE A 155 -6.23 -22.15 -19.27
CA PHE A 155 -7.23 -21.57 -20.17
C PHE A 155 -8.63 -22.14 -19.90
N ALA A 156 -9.57 -21.25 -19.60
CA ALA A 156 -10.99 -21.55 -19.50
C ALA A 156 -11.66 -21.41 -20.88
N PHE A 157 -11.51 -22.44 -21.71
CA PHE A 157 -12.05 -22.44 -23.09
C PHE A 157 -13.57 -22.56 -23.18
N ASP A 158 -14.21 -23.09 -22.14
CA ASP A 158 -15.62 -23.51 -22.17
C ASP A 158 -16.49 -22.68 -21.23
N GLN A 159 -16.08 -21.42 -20.98
CA GLN A 159 -16.83 -20.43 -20.18
C GLN A 159 -17.42 -19.33 -21.10
N PRO A 160 -18.65 -19.49 -21.62
CA PRO A 160 -19.28 -18.49 -22.47
C PRO A 160 -19.70 -17.25 -21.68
N GLY A 161 -19.92 -16.14 -22.40
CA GLY A 161 -20.40 -14.87 -21.86
C GLY A 161 -21.04 -14.01 -22.95
N ALA A 162 -21.66 -12.88 -22.57
CA ALA A 162 -22.38 -12.01 -23.51
C ALA A 162 -21.52 -11.57 -24.71
N ASP A 163 -20.22 -11.33 -24.48
CA ASP A 163 -19.23 -10.95 -25.50
C ASP A 163 -18.18 -12.05 -25.75
N CYS A 164 -18.44 -13.29 -25.32
CA CYS A 164 -17.48 -14.38 -25.40
C CYS A 164 -18.06 -15.59 -26.15
N ASN A 165 -17.71 -15.73 -27.43
CA ASN A 165 -18.02 -16.93 -28.20
C ASN A 165 -16.93 -18.00 -28.00
N VAL A 166 -17.34 -19.17 -27.51
CA VAL A 166 -16.45 -20.32 -27.28
C VAL A 166 -16.56 -21.39 -28.36
N ALA A 167 -17.53 -21.30 -29.28
CA ALA A 167 -17.75 -22.29 -30.32
C ALA A 167 -16.51 -22.53 -31.21
N PRO A 168 -15.71 -21.52 -31.60
CA PRO A 168 -14.53 -21.74 -32.42
C PRO A 168 -13.45 -22.61 -31.77
N TRP A 169 -13.39 -22.69 -30.44
CA TRP A 169 -12.51 -23.62 -29.72
C TRP A 169 -12.92 -25.08 -29.88
N ASN A 170 -14.18 -25.35 -30.23
CA ASN A 170 -14.78 -26.68 -30.37
C ASN A 170 -15.12 -27.02 -31.83
N ASP A 171 -14.56 -26.27 -32.79
CA ASP A 171 -14.78 -26.47 -34.22
C ASP A 171 -14.28 -27.86 -34.67
N THR A 172 -15.19 -28.66 -35.20
CA THR A 172 -14.95 -30.05 -35.63
C THR A 172 -14.52 -30.17 -37.08
N THR A 173 -14.36 -29.05 -37.80
CA THR A 173 -13.87 -29.03 -39.18
C THR A 173 -12.53 -29.78 -39.26
N PRO A 174 -12.41 -30.84 -40.09
CA PRO A 174 -11.18 -31.60 -40.19
C PRO A 174 -10.00 -30.72 -40.61
N ALA A 175 -8.87 -30.88 -39.92
CA ALA A 175 -7.61 -30.18 -40.21
C ALA A 175 -6.45 -31.17 -40.17
N THR A 176 -5.50 -31.05 -41.10
CA THR A 176 -4.26 -31.84 -41.06
C THR A 176 -3.30 -31.25 -40.02
N PRO A 177 -2.62 -32.07 -39.19
CA PRO A 177 -1.56 -31.58 -38.31
C PRO A 177 -0.56 -30.68 -39.03
N ILE A 178 -0.14 -29.60 -38.36
CA ILE A 178 0.77 -28.60 -38.94
C ILE A 178 1.86 -28.22 -37.94
N ASP A 179 3.12 -28.29 -38.36
CA ASP A 179 4.27 -27.69 -37.67
C ASP A 179 4.29 -27.95 -36.15
N GLY A 180 4.21 -29.24 -35.77
CA GLY A 180 4.20 -29.70 -34.38
C GLY A 180 2.83 -29.69 -33.70
N ASN A 181 1.84 -28.97 -34.24
CA ASN A 181 0.47 -29.00 -33.75
C ASN A 181 -0.27 -30.25 -34.28
N ASN A 182 -0.44 -31.24 -33.40
CA ASN A 182 -1.06 -32.53 -33.72
C ASN A 182 -2.60 -32.49 -33.77
N GLY A 183 -3.22 -31.32 -33.73
CA GLY A 183 -4.68 -31.20 -33.79
C GLY A 183 -5.24 -31.68 -35.13
N THR A 184 -6.30 -32.52 -35.07
CA THR A 184 -6.97 -33.08 -36.26
C THR A 184 -8.25 -32.34 -36.64
N THR A 185 -8.65 -31.34 -35.86
CA THR A 185 -9.72 -30.39 -36.19
C THR A 185 -9.25 -28.97 -35.98
N LEU A 186 -9.93 -28.00 -36.60
CA LEU A 186 -9.59 -26.59 -36.47
C LEU A 186 -9.68 -26.10 -35.00
N GLY A 187 -10.72 -26.51 -34.27
CA GLY A 187 -10.86 -26.20 -32.84
C GLY A 187 -9.73 -26.78 -32.00
N GLN A 188 -9.31 -28.02 -32.29
CA GLN A 188 -8.18 -28.63 -31.59
C GLN A 188 -6.86 -27.91 -31.89
N GLN A 189 -6.63 -27.50 -33.14
CA GLN A 189 -5.43 -26.72 -33.49
C GLN A 189 -5.40 -25.37 -32.78
N ARG A 190 -6.53 -24.66 -32.72
CA ARG A 190 -6.68 -23.40 -31.98
C ARG A 190 -6.35 -23.55 -30.49
N ARG A 191 -6.95 -24.55 -29.81
CA ARG A 191 -6.68 -24.83 -28.39
C ARG A 191 -5.21 -25.16 -28.15
N ASN A 192 -4.65 -26.07 -28.95
CA ASN A 192 -3.26 -26.48 -28.84
C ASN A 192 -2.30 -25.31 -29.03
N ALA A 193 -2.55 -24.42 -30.00
CA ALA A 193 -1.71 -23.26 -30.26
C ALA A 193 -1.75 -22.25 -29.10
N LEU A 194 -2.92 -22.01 -28.50
CA LEU A 194 -3.04 -21.13 -27.33
C LEU A 194 -2.34 -21.74 -26.10
N ILE A 195 -2.52 -23.04 -25.85
CA ILE A 195 -1.82 -23.76 -24.77
C ILE A 195 -0.31 -23.69 -24.97
N TYR A 196 0.16 -23.87 -26.21
CA TYR A 196 1.57 -23.74 -26.54
C TYR A 196 2.09 -22.33 -26.26
N ALA A 197 1.38 -21.28 -26.68
CA ALA A 197 1.72 -19.88 -26.36
C ALA A 197 1.82 -19.65 -24.83
N GLY A 198 0.83 -20.12 -24.07
CA GLY A 198 0.85 -20.06 -22.60
C GLY A 198 2.06 -20.77 -21.99
N SER A 199 2.45 -21.93 -22.54
CA SER A 199 3.61 -22.69 -22.07
C SER A 199 4.95 -21.97 -22.32
N ARG A 200 5.07 -21.23 -23.42
CA ARG A 200 6.25 -20.41 -23.72
C ARG A 200 6.40 -19.29 -22.70
N LEU A 201 5.33 -18.50 -22.51
CA LEU A 201 5.32 -17.43 -21.52
C LEU A 201 5.60 -17.95 -20.12
N SER A 202 4.90 -19.00 -19.66
CA SER A 202 5.09 -19.56 -18.32
C SER A 202 6.52 -20.07 -18.06
N GLY A 203 7.20 -20.56 -19.11
CA GLY A 203 8.58 -20.99 -19.03
C GLY A 203 9.56 -19.84 -18.74
N GLU A 204 9.24 -18.63 -19.20
CA GLU A 204 10.05 -17.43 -19.00
C GLU A 204 9.72 -16.73 -17.67
N ILE A 205 8.43 -16.53 -17.33
CA ILE A 205 8.02 -15.79 -16.12
C ILE A 205 8.07 -16.62 -14.83
N GLN A 206 7.90 -17.95 -14.91
CA GLN A 206 7.99 -18.89 -13.79
C GLN A 206 7.18 -18.49 -12.52
N SER A 207 5.91 -18.15 -12.69
CA SER A 207 5.02 -17.75 -11.60
C SER A 207 4.88 -18.82 -10.50
N PRO A 208 4.82 -18.48 -9.20
CA PRO A 208 4.52 -19.42 -8.10
C PRO A 208 3.08 -19.92 -8.09
N VAL A 209 2.18 -19.25 -8.79
CA VAL A 209 0.74 -19.50 -8.83
C VAL A 209 0.26 -19.56 -10.28
N ASP A 210 -0.78 -20.36 -10.53
CA ASP A 210 -1.37 -20.45 -11.86
C ASP A 210 -1.97 -19.10 -12.25
N VAL A 211 -1.74 -18.70 -13.51
CA VAL A 211 -2.43 -17.56 -14.12
C VAL A 211 -3.57 -18.11 -14.95
N THR A 212 -4.78 -17.61 -14.73
CA THR A 212 -6.01 -18.11 -15.36
C THR A 212 -6.47 -17.15 -16.46
N VAL A 213 -6.80 -17.69 -17.63
CA VAL A 213 -7.21 -16.91 -18.79
C VAL A 213 -8.57 -17.38 -19.28
N ARG A 214 -9.53 -16.46 -19.40
CA ARG A 214 -10.72 -16.68 -20.22
C ARG A 214 -10.41 -16.26 -21.64
N ALA A 215 -10.43 -17.23 -22.54
CA ALA A 215 -10.12 -17.02 -23.96
C ALA A 215 -11.41 -17.10 -24.79
N CYS A 216 -11.68 -16.06 -25.56
CA CYS A 216 -12.92 -15.84 -26.28
C CYS A 216 -12.67 -15.57 -27.75
N TRP A 217 -13.71 -15.77 -28.57
CA TRP A 217 -13.76 -15.28 -29.94
C TRP A 217 -14.87 -14.25 -30.08
N LYS A 218 -14.67 -13.26 -30.95
CA LYS A 218 -15.69 -12.28 -31.30
C LYS A 218 -15.44 -11.73 -32.70
N ALA A 219 -16.51 -11.48 -33.46
CA ALA A 219 -16.43 -10.79 -34.73
C ALA A 219 -16.12 -9.30 -34.46
N GLN A 220 -14.98 -8.81 -34.96
CA GLN A 220 -14.54 -7.41 -34.80
C GLN A 220 -14.50 -6.67 -36.14
N GLY A 221 -14.88 -7.34 -37.23
CA GLY A 221 -14.78 -6.79 -38.58
C GLY A 221 -13.34 -6.58 -39.03
N GLY A 222 -13.17 -5.62 -39.92
CA GLY A 222 -11.92 -5.31 -40.61
C GLY A 222 -12.09 -5.28 -42.13
N SER A 223 -11.09 -4.75 -42.82
CA SER A 223 -11.08 -4.73 -44.29
C SER A 223 -9.64 -4.80 -44.83
N PRO A 224 -9.44 -5.24 -46.09
CA PRO A 224 -8.09 -5.30 -46.66
C PRO A 224 -7.42 -3.93 -46.78
N THR A 225 -8.19 -2.84 -46.77
CA THR A 225 -7.71 -1.46 -46.89
C THR A 225 -7.45 -0.79 -45.55
N GLU A 226 -8.27 -1.07 -44.53
CA GLU A 226 -8.17 -0.42 -43.21
C GLU A 226 -7.45 -1.30 -42.18
N GLY A 227 -7.23 -2.57 -42.49
CA GLY A 227 -6.72 -3.54 -41.54
C GLY A 227 -7.82 -4.06 -40.59
N ALA A 228 -7.39 -4.71 -39.51
CA ALA A 228 -8.28 -5.25 -38.49
C ALA A 228 -7.54 -5.37 -37.15
N THR A 229 -8.26 -5.20 -36.04
CA THR A 229 -7.81 -5.69 -34.74
C THR A 229 -7.76 -7.22 -34.81
N ILE A 230 -6.56 -7.79 -34.65
CA ILE A 230 -6.33 -9.24 -34.76
C ILE A 230 -6.84 -9.95 -33.51
N ALA A 231 -6.49 -9.40 -32.35
CA ALA A 231 -6.92 -9.83 -31.04
C ALA A 231 -6.76 -8.66 -30.06
N TYR A 232 -7.24 -8.84 -28.83
CA TYR A 232 -6.87 -8.01 -27.69
C TYR A 232 -6.93 -8.85 -26.42
N ALA A 233 -6.07 -8.56 -25.46
CA ALA A 233 -6.26 -9.05 -24.10
C ALA A 233 -5.86 -8.00 -23.06
N GLY A 234 -6.35 -8.21 -21.84
CA GLY A 234 -6.01 -7.36 -20.71
C GLY A 234 -6.28 -8.06 -19.38
N PRO A 235 -5.75 -7.50 -18.29
CA PRO A 235 -6.09 -7.97 -16.96
C PRO A 235 -7.58 -7.76 -16.70
N GLN A 236 -8.21 -8.70 -16.00
CA GLN A 236 -9.64 -8.64 -15.68
C GLN A 236 -9.98 -7.44 -14.77
N THR A 237 -9.04 -7.06 -13.91
CA THR A 237 -9.17 -5.91 -13.01
C THR A 237 -7.80 -5.37 -12.63
N PHE A 238 -7.80 -4.18 -12.02
CA PHE A 238 -6.65 -3.59 -11.35
C PHE A 238 -6.91 -3.49 -9.86
N VAL A 239 -5.84 -3.53 -9.07
CA VAL A 239 -5.87 -3.41 -7.61
C VAL A 239 -4.79 -2.43 -7.15
N LEU A 240 -4.94 -1.87 -5.96
CA LEU A 240 -3.94 -0.99 -5.36
C LEU A 240 -3.83 -1.26 -3.86
N ASP A 241 -2.65 -1.01 -3.30
CA ASP A 241 -2.44 -0.95 -1.85
C ASP A 241 -2.79 0.45 -1.32
N GLY A 242 -3.69 0.52 -0.33
CA GLY A 242 -4.08 1.75 0.34
C GLY A 242 -4.65 1.49 1.74
N ASN A 243 -4.93 2.56 2.50
CA ASN A 243 -5.39 2.43 3.90
C ASN A 243 -6.74 1.70 4.06
N ASP A 244 -7.62 1.80 3.05
CA ASP A 244 -8.92 1.11 3.05
C ASP A 244 -8.78 -0.40 2.82
N PHE A 245 -7.77 -0.79 2.04
CA PHE A 245 -7.54 -2.18 1.66
C PHE A 245 -6.04 -2.45 1.53
N PRO A 246 -5.38 -2.80 2.65
CA PRO A 246 -3.94 -3.04 2.66
C PRO A 246 -3.57 -4.26 1.82
N LEU A 247 -2.60 -4.09 0.92
CA LEU A 247 -1.98 -5.13 0.09
C LEU A 247 -0.45 -5.06 0.22
N PRO A 248 0.13 -5.38 1.41
CA PRO A 248 1.54 -5.10 1.71
C PRO A 248 2.55 -5.89 0.87
N TYR A 249 2.10 -6.94 0.18
CA TYR A 249 2.89 -7.68 -0.80
C TYR A 249 3.12 -6.92 -2.10
N LEU A 250 2.41 -5.81 -2.35
CA LEU A 250 2.68 -4.93 -3.50
C LEU A 250 3.85 -3.98 -3.17
N PRO A 251 4.83 -3.80 -4.08
CA PRO A 251 6.01 -2.97 -3.81
C PRO A 251 5.69 -1.51 -3.50
N GLU A 252 4.72 -0.94 -4.19
CA GLU A 252 4.38 0.49 -4.08
C GLU A 252 2.93 0.75 -3.69
N LYS A 253 2.73 1.59 -2.66
CA LYS A 253 1.41 2.06 -2.24
C LYS A 253 0.82 3.03 -3.25
N TYR A 254 -0.51 3.15 -3.24
CA TYR A 254 -1.26 4.12 -4.04
C TYR A 254 -0.94 4.06 -5.54
N THR A 255 -0.70 2.84 -6.03
CA THR A 255 -0.35 2.54 -7.43
C THR A 255 -1.23 1.39 -7.91
N TRP A 256 -1.78 1.51 -9.12
CA TRP A 256 -2.55 0.45 -9.76
C TRP A 256 -1.63 -0.65 -10.29
N TYR A 257 -1.97 -1.89 -9.97
CA TYR A 257 -1.34 -3.12 -10.48
C TYR A 257 -2.37 -3.94 -11.23
N ALA A 258 -1.95 -4.55 -12.33
CA ALA A 258 -2.74 -5.56 -13.00
C ALA A 258 -2.97 -6.74 -12.05
N ILE A 259 -4.16 -7.36 -12.06
CA ILE A 259 -4.45 -8.44 -11.12
C ILE A 259 -3.44 -9.59 -11.21
N GLY A 260 -2.93 -9.90 -12.41
CA GLY A 260 -1.87 -10.89 -12.63
C GLY A 260 -0.58 -10.60 -11.84
N GLU A 261 -0.13 -9.34 -11.84
CA GLU A 261 1.02 -8.89 -11.04
C GLU A 261 0.75 -9.07 -9.55
N ALA A 262 -0.44 -8.67 -9.10
CA ALA A 262 -0.83 -8.74 -7.70
C ALA A 262 -0.93 -10.17 -7.19
N VAL A 263 -1.52 -11.10 -7.95
CA VAL A 263 -1.65 -12.52 -7.53
C VAL A 263 -0.30 -13.21 -7.47
N ARG A 264 0.60 -12.91 -8.43
CA ARG A 264 1.99 -13.38 -8.36
C ARG A 264 2.66 -12.91 -7.08
N GLN A 265 2.51 -11.63 -6.74
CA GLN A 265 3.14 -11.05 -5.55
C GLN A 265 2.49 -11.53 -4.24
N ALA A 266 1.18 -11.80 -4.25
CA ALA A 266 0.45 -12.39 -3.14
C ALA A 266 0.77 -13.87 -2.92
N GLY A 267 1.31 -14.56 -3.92
CA GLY A 267 1.62 -15.99 -3.82
C GLY A 267 0.38 -16.87 -3.66
N THR A 268 -0.80 -16.38 -4.04
CA THR A 268 -2.06 -17.12 -3.99
C THR A 268 -2.92 -16.78 -5.21
N THR A 269 -4.06 -17.46 -5.36
CA THR A 269 -5.02 -17.18 -6.44
C THR A 269 -5.65 -15.79 -6.28
N ARG A 270 -6.28 -15.26 -7.34
CA ARG A 270 -7.04 -13.99 -7.28
C ARG A 270 -7.99 -13.92 -6.09
N CYS A 271 -8.85 -14.92 -5.93
CA CYS A 271 -9.80 -14.97 -4.83
C CYS A 271 -9.11 -15.08 -3.47
N GLY A 272 -7.97 -15.78 -3.36
CA GLY A 272 -7.17 -15.79 -2.14
C GLY A 272 -6.57 -14.41 -1.83
N ALA A 273 -6.11 -13.68 -2.85
CA ALA A 273 -5.42 -12.41 -2.69
C ALA A 273 -6.37 -11.25 -2.35
N VAL A 274 -7.55 -11.20 -2.96
CA VAL A 274 -8.49 -10.07 -2.84
C VAL A 274 -9.92 -10.45 -2.45
N GLY A 275 -10.17 -11.72 -2.16
CA GLY A 275 -11.48 -12.25 -1.80
C GLY A 275 -12.39 -12.54 -2.99
N GLY A 276 -13.58 -13.07 -2.69
CA GLY A 276 -14.63 -13.34 -3.68
C GLY A 276 -14.52 -14.71 -4.35
N ASP A 277 -15.17 -14.83 -5.51
CA ASP A 277 -15.31 -16.08 -6.26
C ASP A 277 -14.03 -16.46 -7.03
N CYS A 278 -13.64 -17.73 -6.96
CA CYS A 278 -12.44 -18.25 -7.63
C CYS A 278 -12.67 -18.64 -9.10
N GLY A 279 -13.89 -18.50 -9.63
CA GLY A 279 -14.18 -18.72 -11.05
C GLY A 279 -13.86 -17.53 -11.95
N THR A 280 -13.50 -16.37 -11.38
CA THR A 280 -13.12 -15.18 -12.16
C THR A 280 -11.67 -15.31 -12.66
N PRO A 281 -11.41 -15.21 -13.97
CA PRO A 281 -10.06 -15.30 -14.53
C PRO A 281 -9.19 -14.07 -14.20
N ASP A 282 -7.87 -14.22 -14.28
CA ASP A 282 -6.90 -13.13 -14.15
C ASP A 282 -6.83 -12.28 -15.43
N ILE A 283 -6.91 -12.95 -16.60
CA ILE A 283 -6.78 -12.34 -17.92
C ILE A 283 -8.03 -12.67 -18.75
N GLU A 284 -8.49 -11.70 -19.52
CA GLU A 284 -9.47 -11.90 -20.57
C GLU A 284 -8.82 -11.63 -21.93
N ALA A 285 -8.90 -12.61 -22.83
CA ALA A 285 -8.33 -12.54 -24.17
C ALA A 285 -9.43 -12.79 -25.21
N THR A 286 -9.51 -11.95 -26.24
CA THR A 286 -10.47 -12.08 -27.33
C THR A 286 -9.75 -12.09 -28.67
N PHE A 287 -9.99 -13.14 -29.45
CA PHE A 287 -9.47 -13.28 -30.82
C PHE A 287 -10.55 -12.89 -31.84
N ASN A 288 -10.16 -12.16 -32.88
CA ASN A 288 -11.09 -11.73 -33.91
C ASN A 288 -11.46 -12.92 -34.82
N SER A 289 -12.73 -13.35 -34.76
CA SER A 289 -13.22 -14.47 -35.57
C SER A 289 -13.32 -14.14 -37.06
N ASP A 290 -13.28 -12.86 -37.44
CA ASP A 290 -13.34 -12.43 -38.84
C ASP A 290 -12.01 -12.58 -39.59
N ILE A 291 -10.90 -12.79 -38.87
CA ILE A 291 -9.58 -13.04 -39.47
C ILE A 291 -9.54 -14.40 -40.17
N ASP A 292 -10.26 -15.37 -39.63
CA ASP A 292 -10.23 -16.75 -40.07
C ASP A 292 -11.34 -17.08 -41.09
N PRO A 293 -11.16 -18.11 -41.93
CA PRO A 293 -12.22 -18.61 -42.78
C PRO A 293 -13.43 -19.06 -41.94
N PRO A 294 -14.67 -18.85 -42.42
CA PRO A 294 -15.01 -18.41 -43.77
C PRO A 294 -15.01 -16.89 -44.00
N SER A 295 -14.83 -16.07 -42.95
CA SER A 295 -14.93 -14.60 -43.04
C SER A 295 -13.69 -14.00 -43.73
N ASN A 296 -12.49 -14.25 -43.18
CA ASN A 296 -11.19 -13.87 -43.73
C ASN A 296 -11.12 -12.42 -44.28
N VAL A 297 -11.59 -11.45 -43.48
CA VAL A 297 -11.88 -10.07 -43.93
C VAL A 297 -10.68 -9.28 -44.41
N ILE A 298 -9.46 -9.66 -44.00
CA ILE A 298 -8.20 -9.05 -44.46
C ILE A 298 -7.38 -9.95 -45.40
N ASN A 299 -7.93 -11.11 -45.81
CA ASN A 299 -7.25 -12.11 -46.62
C ASN A 299 -5.87 -12.54 -46.05
N ARG A 300 -5.84 -12.75 -44.72
CA ARG A 300 -4.68 -13.21 -43.95
C ARG A 300 -5.14 -14.10 -42.77
N PRO A 301 -5.45 -15.38 -43.00
CA PRO A 301 -5.95 -16.26 -41.95
C PRO A 301 -4.90 -16.55 -40.88
N PHE A 302 -5.34 -17.06 -39.72
CA PHE A 302 -4.43 -17.51 -38.68
C PHE A 302 -3.66 -18.76 -39.07
N TYR A 303 -2.41 -18.80 -38.66
CA TYR A 303 -1.52 -19.95 -38.72
C TYR A 303 -1.32 -20.51 -37.30
N TYR A 304 -1.68 -21.78 -37.11
CA TYR A 304 -1.71 -22.46 -35.80
C TYR A 304 -0.51 -23.39 -35.54
N GLY A 305 0.56 -23.30 -36.33
CA GLY A 305 1.78 -24.06 -36.14
C GLY A 305 2.60 -23.58 -34.94
N PHE A 306 3.30 -24.49 -34.26
CA PHE A 306 4.03 -24.16 -33.04
C PHE A 306 5.33 -23.40 -33.28
N THR A 307 6.06 -23.70 -34.36
CA THR A 307 7.41 -23.13 -34.57
C THR A 307 7.40 -21.92 -35.50
N GLY A 308 6.45 -21.85 -36.43
CA GLY A 308 6.45 -20.85 -37.49
C GLY A 308 7.32 -21.23 -38.70
N ALA A 309 8.09 -22.33 -38.63
CA ALA A 309 9.02 -22.72 -39.69
C ALA A 309 8.33 -23.03 -41.03
N SER A 310 7.06 -23.47 -40.97
CA SER A 310 6.24 -23.75 -42.15
C SER A 310 5.12 -22.73 -42.36
N LYS A 311 5.22 -21.54 -41.74
CA LYS A 311 4.20 -20.50 -41.84
C LYS A 311 4.08 -20.00 -43.30
N PRO A 312 2.91 -20.11 -43.93
CA PRO A 312 2.72 -19.62 -45.28
C PRO A 312 2.79 -18.09 -45.36
N ASN A 313 3.23 -17.56 -46.50
CA ASN A 313 3.15 -16.13 -46.78
C ASN A 313 1.70 -15.64 -46.65
N ARG A 314 1.53 -14.39 -46.19
CA ARG A 314 0.22 -13.75 -45.97
C ARG A 314 -0.67 -14.47 -44.95
N THR A 315 -0.10 -15.07 -43.92
CA THR A 315 -0.84 -15.55 -42.73
C THR A 315 -0.46 -14.72 -41.50
N ILE A 316 -1.29 -14.77 -40.47
CA ILE A 316 -1.01 -14.19 -39.15
C ILE A 316 -0.61 -15.31 -38.20
N ASP A 317 0.48 -15.14 -37.47
CA ASP A 317 0.94 -16.16 -36.54
C ASP A 317 0.13 -16.12 -35.24
N PHE A 318 -0.68 -17.15 -35.00
CA PHE A 318 -1.58 -17.18 -33.85
C PHE A 318 -0.83 -17.34 -32.54
N VAL A 319 0.30 -18.06 -32.52
CA VAL A 319 1.10 -18.24 -31.31
C VAL A 319 1.77 -16.91 -30.94
N THR A 320 2.38 -16.21 -31.91
CA THR A 320 2.94 -14.87 -31.69
C THR A 320 1.88 -13.91 -31.16
N THR A 321 0.72 -13.87 -31.84
CA THR A 321 -0.40 -13.00 -31.45
C THR A 321 -0.84 -13.33 -30.03
N SER A 322 -1.04 -14.61 -29.71
CA SER A 322 -1.44 -15.04 -28.37
C SER A 322 -0.41 -14.66 -27.31
N MET A 323 0.89 -14.81 -27.61
CA MET A 323 1.96 -14.40 -26.69
C MET A 323 1.95 -12.89 -26.44
N HIS A 324 1.76 -12.09 -27.49
CA HIS A 324 1.63 -10.63 -27.42
C HIS A 324 0.44 -10.23 -26.54
N GLU A 325 -0.75 -10.74 -26.84
CA GLU A 325 -1.96 -10.39 -26.09
C GLU A 325 -1.88 -10.81 -24.63
N LEU A 326 -1.46 -12.04 -24.36
CA LEU A 326 -1.30 -12.50 -22.97
C LEU A 326 -0.27 -11.65 -22.20
N THR A 327 0.73 -11.09 -22.86
CA THR A 327 1.69 -10.16 -22.25
C THR A 327 1.03 -8.85 -21.81
N HIS A 328 0.06 -8.31 -22.57
CA HIS A 328 -0.81 -7.23 -22.07
C HIS A 328 -1.59 -7.66 -20.83
N GLY A 329 -2.17 -8.87 -20.85
CA GLY A 329 -2.87 -9.45 -19.71
C GLY A 329 -2.01 -9.60 -18.44
N LEU A 330 -0.70 -9.86 -18.61
CA LEU A 330 0.28 -9.95 -17.53
C LEU A 330 0.66 -8.57 -16.93
N GLY A 331 0.15 -7.47 -17.47
CA GLY A 331 0.36 -6.12 -16.94
C GLY A 331 1.20 -5.20 -17.81
N PHE A 332 1.55 -5.61 -19.03
CA PHE A 332 2.15 -4.71 -20.03
C PHE A 332 1.10 -3.73 -20.58
N VAL A 333 0.56 -2.87 -19.70
CA VAL A 333 -0.54 -1.95 -19.98
C VAL A 333 -0.43 -0.69 -19.12
N GLY A 334 -0.28 0.47 -19.77
CA GLY A 334 -0.34 1.78 -19.12
C GLY A 334 -1.77 2.28 -18.97
N LEU A 335 -2.08 2.91 -17.82
CA LEU A 335 -3.43 3.40 -17.51
C LEU A 335 -3.62 4.91 -17.71
N VAL A 336 -2.58 5.61 -18.12
CA VAL A 336 -2.69 7.04 -18.49
C VAL A 336 -3.62 7.19 -19.68
N ASN A 337 -4.55 8.15 -19.59
CA ASN A 337 -5.52 8.40 -20.64
C ASN A 337 -4.81 8.84 -21.92
N VAL A 338 -5.02 8.07 -22.98
CA VAL A 338 -4.56 8.35 -24.35
C VAL A 338 -5.72 8.65 -25.29
N ASP A 339 -6.97 8.50 -24.85
CA ASP A 339 -8.17 8.71 -25.66
C ASP A 339 -8.81 10.07 -25.33
N ARG A 340 -8.87 10.96 -26.34
CA ARG A 340 -9.48 12.29 -26.20
C ARG A 340 -10.98 12.24 -25.93
N THR A 341 -11.65 11.13 -26.25
CA THR A 341 -13.08 10.95 -25.97
C THR A 341 -13.34 10.61 -24.50
N GLN A 342 -12.33 10.14 -23.77
CA GLN A 342 -12.41 9.74 -22.35
C GLN A 342 -11.94 10.84 -21.40
N GLY A 343 -11.51 12.00 -21.92
CA GLY A 343 -11.05 13.14 -21.14
C GLY A 343 -9.73 13.72 -21.65
N PRO A 344 -9.06 14.60 -20.87
CA PRO A 344 -7.78 15.16 -21.26
C PRO A 344 -6.71 14.06 -21.38
N VAL A 345 -5.93 14.10 -22.46
CA VAL A 345 -4.80 13.18 -22.64
C VAL A 345 -3.74 13.44 -21.57
N GLY A 346 -3.08 12.38 -21.12
CA GLY A 346 -2.05 12.45 -20.09
C GLY A 346 -2.57 12.40 -18.65
N THR A 347 -3.90 12.39 -18.43
CA THR A 347 -4.45 12.23 -17.08
C THR A 347 -4.29 10.81 -16.58
N ARG A 348 -4.04 10.67 -15.28
CA ARG A 348 -3.99 9.38 -14.59
C ARG A 348 -5.35 8.67 -14.56
N ALA A 349 -5.33 7.36 -14.43
CA ALA A 349 -6.53 6.59 -14.13
C ALA A 349 -7.10 6.95 -12.75
N THR A 350 -8.43 7.02 -12.69
CA THR A 350 -9.19 7.36 -11.48
C THR A 350 -9.93 6.14 -10.94
N SER A 351 -9.99 6.00 -9.62
CA SER A 351 -10.89 5.06 -8.97
C SER A 351 -12.36 5.50 -9.13
N GLY A 352 -13.31 4.62 -8.80
CA GLY A 352 -14.75 4.93 -8.88
C GLY A 352 -15.22 6.12 -8.04
N ASN A 353 -14.42 6.57 -7.06
CA ASN A 353 -14.68 7.79 -6.28
C ASN A 353 -14.00 9.06 -6.86
N GLY A 354 -13.39 8.98 -8.05
CA GLY A 354 -12.73 10.09 -8.74
C GLY A 354 -11.27 10.36 -8.33
N THR A 355 -10.68 9.55 -7.45
CA THR A 355 -9.29 9.75 -6.99
C THR A 355 -8.30 9.21 -8.02
N ALA A 356 -7.32 10.03 -8.41
CA ALA A 356 -6.29 9.65 -9.38
C ALA A 356 -5.09 8.94 -8.73
N TYR A 357 -4.61 7.86 -9.38
CA TYR A 357 -3.44 7.09 -8.93
C TYR A 357 -2.44 6.89 -10.05
N ASP A 358 -1.19 6.62 -9.67
CA ASP A 358 -0.18 6.16 -10.65
C ASP A 358 -0.45 4.68 -10.99
N ASP A 359 0.11 4.18 -12.09
CA ASP A 359 0.08 2.76 -12.46
C ASP A 359 1.49 2.18 -12.58
N ALA A 360 1.62 0.88 -12.30
CA ALA A 360 2.90 0.19 -12.21
C ALA A 360 3.71 0.27 -13.53
N PHE A 361 3.03 0.12 -14.67
CA PHE A 361 3.63 0.24 -16.00
C PHE A 361 4.14 1.66 -16.27
N GLY A 362 3.28 2.66 -16.10
CA GLY A 362 3.62 4.07 -16.34
C GLY A 362 4.72 4.60 -15.43
N LYS A 363 4.91 4.00 -14.24
CA LYS A 363 6.03 4.34 -13.34
C LYS A 363 7.39 3.91 -13.88
N GLN A 364 7.44 2.93 -14.79
CA GLN A 364 8.67 2.53 -15.46
C GLN A 364 9.04 3.42 -16.64
N LEU A 365 8.19 4.39 -16.99
CA LEU A 365 8.38 5.26 -18.13
C LEU A 365 9.01 6.60 -17.74
N VAL A 366 9.68 7.22 -18.71
CA VAL A 366 10.16 8.60 -18.62
C VAL A 366 9.70 9.42 -19.82
N ALA A 367 9.52 10.71 -19.58
CA ALA A 367 9.38 11.71 -20.63
C ALA A 367 10.75 12.33 -20.92
N VAL A 368 11.28 12.08 -22.11
CA VAL A 368 12.55 12.58 -22.61
C VAL A 368 12.33 13.83 -23.46
N ASN A 369 13.06 14.90 -23.16
CA ASN A 369 13.27 16.00 -24.07
C ASN A 369 14.54 15.70 -24.89
N THR A 370 14.33 15.35 -26.16
CA THR A 370 15.40 14.94 -27.07
C THR A 370 16.27 16.10 -27.55
N ALA A 371 15.78 17.35 -27.50
CA ALA A 371 16.58 18.52 -27.84
C ALA A 371 17.64 18.82 -26.77
N ASP A 372 17.24 18.74 -25.49
CA ASP A 372 18.12 19.07 -24.37
C ASP A 372 18.82 17.85 -23.75
N ARG A 373 18.52 16.64 -24.25
CA ARG A 373 19.00 15.35 -23.69
C ARG A 373 18.72 15.22 -22.19
N THR A 374 17.56 15.70 -21.75
CA THR A 374 17.09 15.61 -20.37
C THR A 374 15.87 14.71 -20.27
N TYR A 375 15.58 14.20 -19.08
CA TYR A 375 14.41 13.37 -18.85
C TYR A 375 13.85 13.57 -17.44
N LYS A 376 12.57 13.23 -17.27
CA LYS A 376 11.90 13.13 -15.97
C LYS A 376 10.99 11.91 -15.93
N PRO A 377 10.65 11.37 -14.75
CA PRO A 377 9.67 10.30 -14.61
C PRO A 377 8.36 10.61 -15.32
N PHE A 378 7.70 9.63 -15.94
CA PHE A 378 6.41 9.86 -16.61
C PHE A 378 5.26 10.06 -15.61
N LEU A 379 5.27 9.27 -14.54
CA LEU A 379 4.39 9.42 -13.37
C LEU A 379 5.12 10.00 -12.15
N GLY A 380 4.41 10.28 -11.06
CA GLY A 380 4.93 10.99 -9.89
C GLY A 380 4.75 12.52 -9.90
N ASN A 381 5.29 13.19 -8.87
CA ASN A 381 5.01 14.60 -8.57
C ASN A 381 5.72 15.60 -9.49
N ALA A 382 6.78 15.18 -10.19
CA ALA A 382 7.59 16.05 -11.05
C ALA A 382 6.99 16.29 -12.45
N THR A 383 5.91 15.57 -12.81
CA THR A 383 5.40 15.52 -14.18
C THR A 383 3.90 15.79 -14.21
N SER A 384 3.52 16.85 -14.91
CA SER A 384 2.13 17.25 -15.10
C SER A 384 1.40 16.38 -16.13
N ASP A 385 0.07 16.46 -16.18
CA ASP A 385 -0.71 15.81 -17.24
C ASP A 385 -0.30 16.32 -18.64
N ALA A 386 0.03 17.61 -18.75
CA ALA A 386 0.48 18.23 -20.00
C ALA A 386 1.85 17.69 -20.46
N ASP A 387 2.77 17.45 -19.54
CA ASP A 387 4.05 16.83 -19.85
C ASP A 387 3.88 15.40 -20.38
N ARG A 388 2.99 14.62 -19.76
CA ARG A 388 2.64 13.27 -20.24
C ARG A 388 2.01 13.32 -21.62
N ALA A 389 1.05 14.23 -21.82
CA ALA A 389 0.42 14.42 -23.13
C ALA A 389 1.44 14.76 -24.22
N ALA A 390 2.43 15.62 -23.92
CA ALA A 390 3.50 15.93 -24.85
C ALA A 390 4.37 14.70 -25.18
N ALA A 391 4.73 13.89 -24.17
CA ALA A 391 5.47 12.66 -24.40
C ALA A 391 4.70 11.64 -25.26
N LEU A 392 3.38 11.53 -25.07
CA LEU A 392 2.52 10.60 -25.81
C LEU A 392 2.40 10.91 -27.31
N VAL A 393 2.72 12.14 -27.75
CA VAL A 393 2.70 12.55 -29.17
C VAL A 393 4.08 12.92 -29.71
N SER A 394 5.14 12.62 -28.95
CA SER A 394 6.50 13.06 -29.26
C SER A 394 7.23 12.19 -30.29
N ASN A 395 6.68 11.04 -30.67
CA ASN A 395 7.31 9.95 -31.45
C ASN A 395 8.54 9.31 -30.79
N ASN A 396 9.38 10.06 -30.09
CA ASN A 396 10.65 9.60 -29.53
C ASN A 396 10.94 10.10 -28.09
N GLY A 397 9.97 10.73 -27.42
CA GLY A 397 10.10 11.20 -26.04
C GLY A 397 9.61 10.20 -25.00
N LEU A 398 8.76 9.23 -25.36
CA LEU A 398 8.32 8.18 -24.45
C LEU A 398 9.33 7.03 -24.43
N ARG A 399 9.88 6.73 -23.25
CA ARG A 399 10.93 5.72 -23.07
C ARG A 399 10.73 4.89 -21.81
N TRP A 400 11.26 3.67 -21.82
CA TRP A 400 11.33 2.80 -20.64
C TRP A 400 12.64 3.00 -19.86
N ALA A 401 12.57 3.19 -18.56
CA ALA A 401 13.72 3.56 -17.73
C ALA A 401 14.14 2.50 -16.69
N ALA A 402 13.41 1.39 -16.54
CA ALA A 402 13.79 0.36 -15.58
C ALA A 402 15.12 -0.28 -15.98
N ALA A 403 16.05 -0.37 -15.03
CA ALA A 403 17.46 -0.64 -15.28
C ALA A 403 17.72 -1.97 -16.01
N GLU A 404 16.92 -3.00 -15.75
CA GLU A 404 17.11 -4.31 -16.39
C GLU A 404 16.88 -4.24 -17.90
N ALA A 405 15.78 -3.64 -18.35
CA ALA A 405 15.49 -3.48 -19.76
C ALA A 405 16.47 -2.48 -20.44
N VAL A 406 16.87 -1.41 -19.74
CA VAL A 406 17.86 -0.45 -20.25
C VAL A 406 19.20 -1.12 -20.54
N ASN A 407 19.66 -2.01 -19.67
CA ASN A 407 20.94 -2.69 -19.80
C ASN A 407 20.86 -4.05 -20.53
N SER A 408 19.66 -4.47 -20.94
CA SER A 408 19.43 -5.77 -21.57
C SER A 408 20.20 -5.90 -22.89
N PRO A 409 20.77 -7.08 -23.22
CA PRO A 409 21.31 -7.35 -24.55
C PRO A 409 20.24 -7.26 -25.66
N GLU A 410 18.96 -7.39 -25.31
CA GLU A 410 17.82 -7.24 -26.22
C GLU A 410 17.46 -5.77 -26.49
N ASN A 411 18.09 -4.80 -25.81
CA ASN A 411 17.91 -3.39 -26.12
C ASN A 411 18.97 -2.93 -27.13
N ASP A 412 18.52 -2.58 -28.34
CA ASP A 412 19.37 -2.06 -29.42
C ASP A 412 20.07 -0.74 -29.04
N ASN A 413 19.47 0.02 -28.12
CA ASN A 413 20.00 1.32 -27.70
C ASN A 413 20.96 1.24 -26.51
N ARG A 414 21.18 0.07 -25.90
CA ARG A 414 21.94 -0.07 -24.63
C ARG A 414 23.31 0.59 -24.62
N GLY A 415 23.97 0.68 -25.79
CA GLY A 415 25.31 1.24 -25.95
C GLY A 415 25.37 2.77 -26.06
N GLN A 416 24.22 3.44 -26.12
CA GLN A 416 24.13 4.90 -26.21
C GLN A 416 24.34 5.55 -24.83
N ALA A 417 24.51 6.87 -24.80
CA ALA A 417 24.54 7.64 -23.56
C ALA A 417 23.11 7.95 -23.10
N VAL A 418 22.89 8.02 -21.78
CA VAL A 418 21.62 8.49 -21.20
C VAL A 418 21.27 9.88 -21.78
N PRO A 419 20.00 10.15 -22.15
CA PRO A 419 18.82 9.28 -22.08
C PRO A 419 18.56 8.41 -23.32
N ASP A 420 19.45 8.43 -24.32
CA ASP A 420 19.27 7.75 -25.60
C ASP A 420 19.36 6.22 -25.49
N ASN A 421 19.90 5.70 -24.38
CA ASN A 421 19.98 4.26 -24.13
C ASN A 421 18.69 3.62 -23.63
N PHE A 422 17.68 4.42 -23.30
CA PHE A 422 16.39 3.92 -22.86
C PHE A 422 15.61 3.31 -24.04
N PRO A 423 15.01 2.10 -23.89
CA PRO A 423 14.15 1.52 -24.92
C PRO A 423 13.04 2.47 -25.37
N LEU A 424 12.77 2.47 -26.68
CA LEU A 424 11.68 3.27 -27.25
C LEU A 424 10.35 2.61 -26.95
N MET A 425 9.44 3.38 -26.37
CA MET A 425 8.04 2.99 -26.28
C MET A 425 7.26 3.68 -27.38
N PHE A 426 6.22 3.00 -27.87
CA PHE A 426 5.32 3.55 -28.85
C PHE A 426 4.60 4.74 -28.22
N ALA A 427 4.99 5.94 -28.63
CA ALA A 427 4.18 7.13 -28.44
C ALA A 427 3.03 7.00 -29.44
N PRO A 428 1.77 6.83 -29.00
CA PRO A 428 0.65 6.53 -29.89
C PRO A 428 0.31 7.72 -30.79
N CYS A 429 1.12 7.87 -31.83
CA CYS A 429 1.08 8.89 -32.83
C CYS A 429 0.53 8.27 -34.10
N ASP A 430 -0.63 8.73 -34.56
CA ASP A 430 -1.08 8.40 -35.91
C ASP A 430 -0.21 9.18 -36.93
N ARG A 431 0.53 8.45 -37.76
CA ARG A 431 1.45 9.02 -38.75
C ARG A 431 0.79 9.27 -40.11
N ASP A 432 -0.48 8.90 -40.29
CA ASP A 432 -1.17 9.02 -41.59
C ASP A 432 -1.65 10.45 -41.89
N ASP A 433 -1.53 11.39 -40.95
CA ASP A 433 -1.76 12.82 -41.20
C ASP A 433 -0.43 13.61 -41.14
N ALA A 434 0.30 13.62 -42.26
CA ALA A 434 1.51 14.43 -42.44
C ALA A 434 1.26 15.96 -42.36
N SER A 435 0.02 16.41 -42.11
CA SER A 435 -0.37 17.82 -42.12
C SER A 435 -0.86 18.38 -40.77
N GLN A 436 -0.93 17.57 -39.71
CA GLN A 436 -1.37 17.99 -38.37
C GLN A 436 -0.28 17.73 -37.31
N PRO A 437 -0.23 18.49 -36.19
CA PRO A 437 0.55 18.06 -35.04
C PRO A 437 0.04 16.67 -34.59
N CYS A 438 0.99 15.76 -34.34
CA CYS A 438 0.73 14.38 -33.94
C CYS A 438 -0.37 14.26 -32.87
N ALA A 439 -1.29 13.31 -33.05
CA ALA A 439 -2.46 13.15 -32.21
C ALA A 439 -2.74 11.67 -31.88
N THR A 440 -3.13 11.40 -30.63
CA THR A 440 -3.63 10.08 -30.20
C THR A 440 -5.04 9.81 -30.73
N ASN A 441 -5.37 8.57 -31.11
CA ASN A 441 -6.71 8.22 -31.60
C ASN A 441 -7.38 7.20 -30.67
N PRO A 442 -8.73 7.09 -30.65
CA PRO A 442 -9.42 6.03 -29.92
C PRO A 442 -8.82 4.65 -30.25
N GLY A 443 -8.55 3.84 -29.23
CA GLY A 443 -7.86 2.54 -29.37
C GLY A 443 -6.33 2.60 -29.38
N SER A 444 -5.74 3.81 -29.35
CA SER A 444 -4.31 3.99 -29.09
C SER A 444 -3.88 3.39 -27.75
N THR A 445 -2.66 2.91 -27.66
CA THR A 445 -2.04 2.50 -26.38
C THR A 445 -0.56 2.84 -26.39
N LEU A 446 -0.06 3.24 -25.22
CA LEU A 446 1.37 3.50 -25.00
C LEU A 446 2.17 2.22 -24.68
N SER A 447 1.48 1.08 -24.66
CA SER A 447 1.96 -0.18 -24.12
C SER A 447 2.58 -1.07 -25.20
N HIS A 448 3.36 -0.49 -26.09
CA HIS A 448 4.07 -1.22 -27.13
C HIS A 448 5.52 -0.75 -27.22
N THR A 449 6.40 -1.64 -27.66
CA THR A 449 7.75 -1.28 -28.08
C THR A 449 7.76 -0.89 -29.56
N VAL A 450 8.90 -0.41 -30.06
CA VAL A 450 9.08 0.06 -31.45
C VAL A 450 10.26 -0.65 -32.14
N GLN A 451 11.03 -1.45 -31.40
CA GLN A 451 12.23 -2.10 -31.91
C GLN A 451 11.85 -3.28 -32.81
N THR A 452 12.53 -3.43 -33.94
CA THR A 452 12.26 -4.52 -34.88
C THR A 452 12.52 -5.88 -34.22
N GLY A 453 11.60 -6.83 -34.38
CA GLY A 453 11.73 -8.18 -33.82
C GLY A 453 11.19 -8.34 -32.40
N ASP A 454 10.74 -7.24 -31.75
CA ASP A 454 10.11 -7.33 -30.44
C ASP A 454 8.72 -7.96 -30.50
N LEU A 455 8.43 -8.82 -29.52
CA LEU A 455 7.10 -9.40 -29.31
C LEU A 455 6.02 -8.31 -29.12
N MET A 456 6.34 -7.22 -28.41
CA MET A 456 5.39 -6.18 -28.01
C MET A 456 5.31 -5.00 -28.98
N ASN A 457 5.66 -5.19 -30.25
CA ASN A 457 5.45 -4.17 -31.28
C ASN A 457 3.96 -3.91 -31.54
N ALA A 458 3.61 -2.65 -31.82
CA ALA A 458 2.22 -2.23 -32.06
C ALA A 458 1.58 -2.81 -33.34
N PHE A 459 2.35 -3.47 -34.21
CA PHE A 459 1.89 -3.98 -35.50
C PHE A 459 2.44 -5.38 -35.77
N ASP A 460 1.63 -6.24 -36.38
CA ASP A 460 2.10 -7.54 -36.89
C ASP A 460 3.11 -7.33 -38.02
N ASN A 461 4.38 -7.61 -37.75
CA ASN A 461 5.46 -7.56 -38.72
C ASN A 461 5.55 -8.84 -39.58
N GLY A 462 4.66 -9.81 -39.36
CA GLY A 462 4.65 -11.07 -40.08
C GLY A 462 5.70 -12.07 -39.61
N GLU A 463 6.35 -11.86 -38.47
CA GLU A 463 7.32 -12.80 -37.90
C GLU A 463 6.66 -13.86 -36.98
N SER A 464 7.41 -14.92 -36.68
CA SER A 464 7.00 -15.99 -35.78
C SER A 464 7.86 -15.94 -34.51
N ILE A 465 7.52 -15.00 -33.62
CA ILE A 465 8.24 -14.76 -32.36
C ILE A 465 7.76 -15.76 -31.31
N ARG A 466 8.68 -16.38 -30.57
CA ARG A 466 8.43 -17.47 -29.60
C ARG A 466 9.09 -17.27 -28.24
N GLU A 467 9.55 -16.04 -28.02
CA GLU A 467 10.26 -15.59 -26.83
C GLU A 467 9.80 -14.16 -26.51
N MET A 468 9.83 -13.76 -25.25
CA MET A 468 9.42 -12.40 -24.87
C MET A 468 10.43 -11.33 -25.29
N GLY A 469 11.70 -11.69 -25.46
CA GLY A 469 12.78 -10.75 -25.80
C GLY A 469 12.84 -9.59 -24.81
N LEU A 470 12.84 -8.35 -25.32
CA LEU A 470 12.88 -7.14 -24.50
C LEU A 470 11.68 -6.99 -23.53
N ALA A 471 10.55 -7.65 -23.78
CA ALA A 471 9.39 -7.60 -22.90
C ALA A 471 9.61 -8.30 -21.55
N LEU A 472 10.47 -9.32 -21.48
CA LEU A 472 10.75 -10.04 -20.23
C LEU A 472 11.40 -9.13 -19.15
N PRO A 473 12.53 -8.44 -19.41
CA PRO A 473 13.11 -7.52 -18.42
C PRO A 473 12.22 -6.29 -18.16
N MET A 474 11.26 -5.98 -19.03
CA MET A 474 10.24 -4.97 -18.74
C MET A 474 9.20 -5.51 -17.74
N LEU A 475 8.66 -6.71 -17.95
CA LEU A 475 7.77 -7.38 -17.00
C LEU A 475 8.45 -7.61 -15.64
N HIS A 476 9.76 -7.85 -15.60
CA HIS A 476 10.50 -7.97 -14.34
C HIS A 476 10.33 -6.74 -13.45
N ALA A 477 10.35 -5.53 -14.02
CA ALA A 477 10.11 -4.29 -13.27
C ALA A 477 8.67 -4.15 -12.77
N LEU A 478 7.73 -4.92 -13.33
CA LEU A 478 6.33 -4.99 -12.90
C LEU A 478 6.08 -6.11 -11.87
N GLY A 479 7.14 -6.73 -11.36
CA GLY A 479 7.06 -7.77 -10.33
C GLY A 479 7.07 -9.20 -10.88
N TRP A 480 7.42 -9.41 -12.16
CA TRP A 480 7.56 -10.77 -12.70
C TRP A 480 8.93 -11.41 -12.46
N ALA A 481 9.92 -10.65 -11.98
CA ALA A 481 11.29 -11.11 -11.77
C ALA A 481 11.38 -12.34 -10.86
N ASN A 482 12.30 -13.26 -11.19
CA ASN A 482 12.61 -14.45 -10.38
C ASN A 482 13.88 -14.29 -9.53
N THR A 483 14.58 -13.16 -9.69
CA THR A 483 15.74 -12.82 -8.87
C THR A 483 15.32 -12.50 -7.44
N PRO A 484 16.12 -12.84 -6.42
CA PRO A 484 15.83 -12.48 -5.03
C PRO A 484 15.58 -10.98 -4.86
N ALA A 485 14.47 -10.63 -4.21
CA ALA A 485 14.11 -9.27 -3.86
C ALA A 485 14.75 -8.86 -2.53
N THR A 486 14.91 -7.55 -2.34
CA THR A 486 15.34 -6.99 -1.05
C THR A 486 14.12 -6.81 -0.16
N PRO A 487 14.20 -7.13 1.16
CA PRO A 487 13.12 -6.81 2.09
C PRO A 487 12.70 -5.34 2.02
N PRO A 488 11.40 -5.04 2.16
CA PRO A 488 10.94 -3.66 2.12
C PRO A 488 11.48 -2.88 3.31
N LEU A 489 11.72 -1.60 3.11
CA LEU A 489 12.06 -0.65 4.17
C LEU A 489 10.77 0.01 4.65
N TYR A 490 10.46 -0.18 5.93
CA TYR A 490 9.30 0.43 6.53
C TYR A 490 9.61 1.83 7.07
N GLY A 491 8.62 2.72 6.93
CA GLY A 491 8.69 4.08 7.45
C GLY A 491 8.87 4.06 8.97
N THR A 492 9.95 4.66 9.46
CA THR A 492 10.15 4.84 10.91
C THR A 492 9.66 6.21 11.32
N PRO A 493 8.74 6.31 12.31
CA PRO A 493 8.26 7.60 12.78
C PRO A 493 9.33 8.38 13.53
N ILE A 494 9.17 9.70 13.54
CA ILE A 494 9.94 10.61 14.39
C ILE A 494 9.04 10.94 15.60
N PRO A 495 9.44 10.62 16.85
CA PRO A 495 8.71 11.03 18.03
C PRO A 495 8.68 12.56 18.10
N SER A 496 7.55 13.20 17.80
CA SER A 496 7.43 14.65 17.58
C SER A 496 5.96 15.07 17.65
N ASN A 497 5.72 16.38 17.60
CA ASN A 497 4.44 16.89 17.17
C ASN A 497 4.37 16.78 15.65
N TRP A 498 3.25 16.30 15.14
CA TRP A 498 2.95 16.20 13.71
C TRP A 498 1.70 17.00 13.40
N PHE A 499 1.67 17.60 12.22
CA PHE A 499 0.55 18.41 11.77
C PHE A 499 0.34 18.25 10.27
N ASP A 500 -0.81 18.67 9.78
CA ASP A 500 -1.05 18.83 8.35
C ASP A 500 -1.08 20.32 8.02
N ARG A 501 -0.19 20.80 7.13
CA ARG A 501 -0.20 22.19 6.64
C ARG A 501 -1.56 22.61 6.08
N ALA A 502 -2.36 21.69 5.54
CA ALA A 502 -3.71 21.98 5.05
C ALA A 502 -4.75 22.15 6.18
N HIS A 503 -4.42 21.74 7.39
CA HIS A 503 -5.27 21.81 8.59
C HIS A 503 -4.47 22.41 9.77
N ASN A 504 -3.73 23.49 9.51
CA ASN A 504 -2.88 24.11 10.51
C ASN A 504 -3.68 24.54 11.75
N GLY A 505 -3.17 24.25 12.95
CA GLY A 505 -3.90 24.40 14.22
C GLY A 505 -4.47 23.08 14.75
N HIS A 506 -4.56 22.05 13.91
CA HIS A 506 -4.76 20.66 14.33
C HIS A 506 -3.44 19.90 14.29
N GLY A 507 -3.35 18.81 15.03
CA GLY A 507 -2.19 17.91 14.94
C GLY A 507 -2.18 16.86 16.04
N ILE A 508 -1.06 16.17 16.13
CA ILE A 508 -0.84 15.11 17.09
C ILE A 508 0.50 15.31 17.81
N ASP A 509 0.53 15.03 19.10
CA ASP A 509 1.76 14.74 19.85
C ASP A 509 1.96 13.22 19.77
N PHE A 510 2.96 12.77 19.01
CA PHE A 510 3.19 11.35 18.70
C PHE A 510 4.54 10.93 19.24
N GLN A 511 4.55 10.10 20.29
CA GLN A 511 5.76 9.83 21.05
C GLN A 511 5.99 8.35 21.29
N LEU A 512 7.25 7.96 21.22
CA LEU A 512 7.71 6.64 21.57
C LEU A 512 7.53 6.43 23.08
N PHE A 513 6.79 5.39 23.46
CA PHE A 513 6.61 4.99 24.85
C PHE A 513 7.72 4.03 25.29
N ASP A 514 7.96 2.98 24.51
CA ASP A 514 9.06 2.01 24.70
C ASP A 514 9.30 1.17 23.44
N ARG A 515 10.48 0.54 23.41
CA ARG A 515 10.89 -0.36 22.33
C ARG A 515 10.50 -1.79 22.63
N ASP A 516 9.94 -2.49 21.65
CA ASP A 516 9.63 -3.91 21.74
C ASP A 516 10.10 -4.60 20.45
N PRO A 517 11.23 -5.35 20.50
CA PRO A 517 11.80 -5.96 19.31
C PRO A 517 10.99 -7.15 18.77
N VAL A 518 9.97 -7.63 19.50
CA VAL A 518 9.16 -8.79 19.11
C VAL A 518 7.84 -8.34 18.50
N ASN A 519 7.11 -7.44 19.19
CA ASN A 519 5.75 -7.07 18.79
C ASN A 519 5.66 -5.70 18.10
N GLY A 520 6.78 -4.99 17.98
CA GLY A 520 6.83 -3.63 17.45
C GLY A 520 6.70 -2.59 18.56
N ASP A 521 7.38 -1.46 18.36
CA ASP A 521 7.49 -0.37 19.31
C ASP A 521 6.14 0.23 19.68
N ARG A 522 5.95 0.58 20.96
CA ARG A 522 4.70 1.18 21.42
C ARG A 522 4.80 2.70 21.43
N TYR A 523 3.74 3.33 20.97
CA TYR A 523 3.59 4.78 20.91
C TYR A 523 2.29 5.19 21.60
N PHE A 524 2.31 6.38 22.19
CA PHE A 524 1.07 7.08 22.50
C PHE A 524 0.92 8.29 21.59
N VAL A 525 -0.33 8.68 21.40
CA VAL A 525 -0.72 9.81 20.57
C VAL A 525 -1.68 10.68 21.35
N ILE A 526 -1.45 12.00 21.33
CA ILE A 526 -2.47 12.97 21.72
C ILE A 526 -2.90 13.72 20.48
N PHE A 527 -4.13 13.49 20.03
CA PHE A 527 -4.73 14.24 18.94
C PHE A 527 -5.38 15.51 19.49
N TYR A 528 -4.74 16.67 19.28
CA TYR A 528 -5.27 17.98 19.61
C TYR A 528 -6.01 18.59 18.43
N THR A 529 -7.21 19.10 18.69
CA THR A 529 -8.15 19.54 17.66
C THR A 529 -9.19 20.50 18.23
N TYR A 530 -10.24 20.77 17.47
CA TYR A 530 -11.39 21.56 17.90
C TYR A 530 -12.70 20.86 17.54
N ASP A 531 -13.73 21.13 18.33
CA ASP A 531 -15.09 20.69 18.02
C ASP A 531 -15.74 21.52 16.90
N ALA A 532 -17.02 21.24 16.61
CA ALA A 532 -17.80 21.95 15.60
C ALA A 532 -17.92 23.47 15.83
N ASN A 533 -17.72 23.94 17.07
CA ASN A 533 -17.79 25.35 17.45
C ASN A 533 -16.40 26.00 17.56
N GLY A 534 -15.33 25.31 17.16
CA GLY A 534 -13.96 25.84 17.27
C GLY A 534 -13.42 25.82 18.70
N VAL A 535 -14.03 25.04 19.59
CA VAL A 535 -13.66 24.93 21.01
C VAL A 535 -12.54 23.88 21.13
N PRO A 536 -11.37 24.21 21.73
CA PRO A 536 -10.27 23.27 21.88
C PRO A 536 -10.69 21.98 22.57
N GLU A 537 -10.25 20.84 22.04
CA GLU A 537 -10.38 19.51 22.65
C GLU A 537 -9.18 18.63 22.28
N TRP A 538 -8.95 17.55 23.03
CA TRP A 538 -7.91 16.58 22.71
C TRP A 538 -8.35 15.15 23.06
N TYR A 539 -7.69 14.20 22.40
CA TYR A 539 -7.94 12.78 22.51
C TYR A 539 -6.62 12.04 22.71
N GLN A 540 -6.66 10.89 23.37
CA GLN A 540 -5.50 10.03 23.55
C GLN A 540 -5.69 8.70 22.85
N GLY A 541 -4.62 8.17 22.29
CA GLY A 541 -4.52 6.80 21.77
C GLY A 541 -3.20 6.18 22.20
N PHE A 542 -3.18 4.85 22.24
CA PHE A 542 -1.99 4.06 22.56
C PHE A 542 -1.96 2.85 21.65
N GLY A 543 -0.83 2.52 21.04
CA GLY A 543 -0.77 1.45 20.05
C GLY A 543 0.65 1.08 19.66
N ARG A 544 0.76 0.25 18.63
CA ARG A 544 2.05 -0.24 18.12
C ARG A 544 2.30 0.28 16.72
N VAL A 545 3.57 0.53 16.43
CA VAL A 545 4.06 0.67 15.06
C VAL A 545 4.60 -0.67 14.62
N VAL A 546 3.94 -1.26 13.63
CA VAL A 546 4.29 -2.55 13.04
C VAL A 546 4.38 -2.32 11.53
N ASP A 547 5.51 -2.71 10.94
CA ASP A 547 5.75 -2.57 9.49
C ASP A 547 5.49 -1.12 8.98
N GLY A 548 5.87 -0.13 9.80
CA GLY A 548 5.72 1.29 9.48
C GLY A 548 4.29 1.83 9.60
N VAL A 549 3.37 1.08 10.20
CA VAL A 549 1.99 1.52 10.43
C VAL A 549 1.71 1.55 11.93
N PHE A 550 1.33 2.71 12.45
CA PHE A 550 0.75 2.83 13.78
C PHE A 550 -0.72 2.43 13.74
N VAL A 551 -1.07 1.39 14.50
CA VAL A 551 -2.47 1.00 14.72
C VAL A 551 -2.82 1.21 16.19
N GLY A 552 -3.77 2.10 16.46
CA GLY A 552 -4.22 2.35 17.82
C GLY A 552 -4.86 1.09 18.44
N GLY A 553 -4.55 0.83 19.70
CA GLY A 553 -5.04 -0.29 20.49
C GLY A 553 -6.55 -0.23 20.68
N LYS A 554 -7.29 -0.98 19.86
CA LYS A 554 -8.75 -1.07 19.94
C LYS A 554 -9.17 -1.68 21.29
N GLU A 555 -10.08 -1.04 22.02
CA GLU A 555 -10.79 -1.69 23.13
C GLU A 555 -11.91 -2.61 22.61
N SER A 556 -12.66 -3.27 23.51
CA SER A 556 -13.71 -4.25 23.17
C SER A 556 -14.85 -3.73 22.29
N HIS A 557 -14.88 -2.42 21.99
CA HIS A 557 -15.83 -1.77 21.09
C HIS A 557 -15.16 -1.17 19.83
N GLY A 558 -13.93 -1.58 19.50
CA GLY A 558 -13.20 -1.07 18.33
C GLY A 558 -12.58 0.33 18.51
N ILE A 559 -12.67 0.89 19.73
CA ILE A 559 -12.24 2.26 20.05
C ILE A 559 -10.73 2.28 20.24
N SER A 560 -10.01 3.07 19.46
CA SER A 560 -8.55 3.27 19.62
C SER A 560 -8.13 4.70 19.90
N LEU A 561 -9.10 5.62 19.91
CA LEU A 561 -8.93 7.03 20.21
C LEU A 561 -10.02 7.49 21.17
N GLN A 562 -9.64 8.06 22.31
CA GLN A 562 -10.54 8.34 23.42
C GLN A 562 -10.43 9.78 23.90
N ARG A 563 -11.57 10.39 24.22
CA ARG A 563 -11.59 11.69 24.86
C ARG A 563 -11.46 11.55 26.37
N VAL A 564 -10.61 12.38 26.95
CA VAL A 564 -10.42 12.45 28.39
C VAL A 564 -11.21 13.64 28.94
N ILE A 565 -11.85 13.45 30.08
CA ILE A 565 -12.42 14.49 30.93
C ILE A 565 -11.74 14.45 32.30
N TYR A 566 -11.67 15.58 32.99
CA TYR A 566 -10.97 15.65 34.27
C TYR A 566 -11.94 15.76 35.45
N ASN A 567 -11.78 14.85 36.41
CA ASN A 567 -12.52 14.89 37.66
C ASN A 567 -11.73 15.70 38.70
N ALA A 568 -12.10 16.97 38.88
CA ALA A 568 -11.40 17.88 39.77
C ALA A 568 -11.42 17.45 41.24
N ALA A 569 -12.48 16.77 41.69
CA ALA A 569 -12.60 16.28 43.06
C ALA A 569 -11.62 15.12 43.34
N LEU A 570 -11.43 14.24 42.36
CA LEU A 570 -10.57 13.07 42.48
C LEU A 570 -9.16 13.29 41.95
N ARG A 571 -8.88 14.46 41.35
CA ARG A 571 -7.61 14.84 40.71
C ARG A 571 -7.08 13.76 39.75
N ARG A 572 -7.96 13.31 38.87
CA ARG A 572 -7.64 12.28 37.88
C ARG A 572 -8.42 12.49 36.59
N SER A 573 -7.90 11.95 35.50
CA SER A 573 -8.66 11.76 34.27
C SER A 573 -9.77 10.72 34.43
N GLU A 574 -10.81 10.86 33.64
CA GLU A 574 -11.86 9.88 33.38
C GLU A 574 -12.11 9.87 31.87
N LEU A 575 -12.54 8.74 31.32
CA LEU A 575 -12.88 8.66 29.90
C LEU A 575 -14.28 9.23 29.68
N ASP A 576 -14.46 9.98 28.61
CA ASP A 576 -15.79 10.38 28.14
C ASP A 576 -16.40 9.22 27.34
N PRO A 577 -17.38 8.49 27.89
CA PRO A 577 -17.94 7.31 27.22
C PRO A 577 -18.79 7.67 26.00
N THR A 578 -19.09 8.97 25.80
CA THR A 578 -19.94 9.44 24.71
C THR A 578 -19.15 9.73 23.43
N VAL A 579 -17.82 9.72 23.51
CA VAL A 579 -16.95 10.08 22.40
C VAL A 579 -15.88 9.02 22.20
N ALA A 580 -16.03 8.28 21.11
CA ALA A 580 -15.11 7.25 20.68
C ALA A 580 -14.64 7.52 19.25
N GLY A 581 -13.45 7.03 18.94
CA GLY A 581 -12.87 7.14 17.62
C GLY A 581 -11.84 6.06 17.32
N THR A 582 -11.34 6.12 16.10
CA THR A 582 -10.23 5.29 15.63
C THR A 582 -9.13 6.17 15.07
N ILE A 583 -7.90 5.67 15.16
CA ILE A 583 -6.73 6.31 14.56
C ILE A 583 -5.78 5.25 13.98
N GLU A 584 -5.27 5.54 12.80
CA GLU A 584 -4.18 4.83 12.13
C GLU A 584 -3.25 5.87 11.49
N ILE A 585 -1.95 5.62 11.55
CA ILE A 585 -0.95 6.48 10.90
C ILE A 585 -0.01 5.59 10.09
N ASP A 586 -0.02 5.74 8.77
CA ASP A 586 0.85 5.00 7.85
C ASP A 586 2.05 5.86 7.44
N PHE A 587 3.26 5.42 7.80
CA PHE A 587 4.52 6.10 7.49
C PHE A 587 5.15 5.59 6.19
N ASN A 588 4.53 4.61 5.51
CA ASN A 588 5.06 4.01 4.29
C ASN A 588 4.59 4.78 3.06
N GLN A 589 5.55 5.29 2.27
CA GLN A 589 5.31 5.86 0.94
C GLN A 589 4.19 6.91 0.91
N ALA A 590 4.04 7.68 1.99
CA ALA A 590 2.96 8.65 2.14
C ALA A 590 2.99 9.72 1.05
N GLU A 591 4.17 10.02 0.50
CA GLU A 591 4.37 10.90 -0.66
C GLU A 591 3.63 10.47 -1.93
N ASN A 592 3.30 9.17 -2.06
CA ASN A 592 2.52 8.63 -3.17
C ASN A 592 1.01 8.77 -2.93
N SER A 593 0.58 9.04 -1.70
CA SER A 593 -0.85 9.12 -1.37
C SER A 593 -1.52 10.32 -2.06
N PRO A 594 -2.76 10.17 -2.55
CA PRO A 594 -3.53 11.31 -3.07
C PRO A 594 -3.67 12.44 -2.02
N THR A 595 -3.80 12.07 -0.75
CA THR A 595 -3.88 13.02 0.37
C THR A 595 -2.64 13.90 0.45
N CYS A 596 -1.43 13.33 0.34
CA CYS A 596 -0.18 14.10 0.37
C CYS A 596 0.15 14.81 -0.95
N ARG A 597 -0.16 14.19 -2.10
CA ARG A 597 0.09 14.78 -3.43
C ARG A 597 -0.80 15.96 -3.77
N SER A 598 -1.90 16.16 -3.04
CA SER A 598 -2.85 17.26 -3.26
C SER A 598 -2.23 18.66 -3.09
N ARG A 599 -1.07 18.77 -2.44
CA ARG A 599 -0.37 20.04 -2.17
C ARG A 599 1.14 19.83 -2.19
N ASP A 600 1.87 20.94 -2.34
CA ASP A 600 3.33 20.92 -2.20
C ASP A 600 3.73 20.54 -0.76
N ARG A 601 4.60 19.52 -0.66
CA ARG A 601 5.18 19.00 0.58
C ARG A 601 6.70 19.16 0.60
N SER A 602 7.25 20.00 -0.27
CA SER A 602 8.67 20.30 -0.32
C SER A 602 9.20 20.73 1.05
N GLY A 603 10.34 20.16 1.43
CA GLY A 603 11.00 20.43 2.71
C GLY A 603 10.41 19.69 3.92
N ALA A 604 9.33 18.90 3.76
CA ALA A 604 8.89 18.01 4.83
C ALA A 604 9.96 16.91 5.07
N PRO A 605 10.45 16.72 6.30
CA PRO A 605 11.50 15.72 6.57
C PRO A 605 10.96 14.28 6.47
N ARG A 606 9.67 14.11 6.76
CA ARG A 606 8.90 12.87 6.65
C ARG A 606 7.44 13.20 6.40
N LEU A 607 6.74 12.27 5.76
CA LEU A 607 5.30 12.31 5.55
C LEU A 607 4.66 11.06 6.13
N ALA A 608 3.41 11.18 6.55
CA ALA A 608 2.56 10.07 6.95
C ALA A 608 1.11 10.33 6.57
N VAL A 609 0.33 9.28 6.34
CA VAL A 609 -1.13 9.39 6.14
C VAL A 609 -1.82 9.00 7.44
N MET A 610 -2.43 9.98 8.11
CA MET A 610 -3.26 9.73 9.29
C MET A 610 -4.71 9.56 8.88
N SER A 611 -5.26 8.36 9.10
CA SER A 611 -6.70 8.08 8.99
C SER A 611 -7.33 8.12 10.38
N TRP A 612 -8.41 8.86 10.53
CA TRP A 612 -9.09 9.01 11.83
C TRP A 612 -10.61 8.95 11.69
N SER A 613 -11.27 8.50 12.74
CA SER A 613 -12.71 8.65 12.95
C SER A 613 -12.96 9.21 14.34
N LEU A 614 -13.92 10.13 14.46
CA LEU A 614 -14.37 10.71 15.72
C LEU A 614 -15.87 10.95 15.62
N ARG A 615 -16.67 10.25 16.44
CA ARG A 615 -18.15 10.27 16.32
C ARG A 615 -18.59 9.86 14.91
N SER A 616 -19.29 10.75 14.19
CA SER A 616 -19.71 10.55 12.79
C SER A 616 -18.74 11.14 11.76
N GLU A 617 -17.67 11.80 12.20
CA GLU A 617 -16.67 12.40 11.33
C GLU A 617 -15.56 11.40 11.03
N THR A 618 -15.08 11.40 9.80
CA THR A 618 -13.89 10.66 9.37
C THR A 618 -13.03 11.56 8.51
N GLY A 619 -11.72 11.30 8.47
CA GLY A 619 -10.80 12.09 7.67
C GLY A 619 -9.47 11.40 7.42
N ARG A 620 -8.79 11.89 6.38
CA ARG A 620 -7.41 11.55 6.05
C ARG A 620 -6.58 12.81 5.94
N TRP A 621 -5.51 12.89 6.71
CA TRP A 621 -4.61 14.03 6.72
C TRP A 621 -3.20 13.60 6.33
N CYS A 622 -2.52 14.46 5.56
CA CYS A 622 -1.12 14.26 5.25
C CYS A 622 -0.29 14.96 6.31
N MET A 623 0.27 14.17 7.21
CA MET A 623 0.97 14.62 8.39
C MET A 623 2.47 14.75 8.11
N GLU A 624 3.09 15.73 8.74
CA GLU A 624 4.54 15.93 8.78
C GLU A 624 4.96 16.38 10.18
N PRO A 625 6.16 16.01 10.65
CA PRO A 625 6.62 16.43 11.96
C PRO A 625 6.99 17.92 11.91
N ALA A 626 6.58 18.70 12.91
CA ALA A 626 6.97 20.10 12.97
C ALA A 626 8.43 20.27 13.43
N ILE A 627 8.97 19.31 14.18
CA ILE A 627 10.31 19.37 14.77
C ILE A 627 11.08 18.09 14.46
N ASP A 628 12.04 18.21 13.54
CA ASP A 628 12.99 17.14 13.25
C ASP A 628 13.95 16.89 14.43
N ALA A 629 14.40 15.65 14.59
CA ALA A 629 15.35 15.28 15.64
C ALA A 629 16.66 16.08 15.56
N SER A 630 17.11 16.45 14.36
CA SER A 630 18.33 17.22 14.14
C SER A 630 18.25 18.67 14.67
N ALA A 631 17.04 19.21 14.86
CA ALA A 631 16.82 20.56 15.37
C ALA A 631 16.91 20.65 16.90
N ARG A 632 16.92 19.52 17.62
CA ARG A 632 16.86 19.46 19.08
C ARG A 632 18.18 19.82 19.75
N SER A 633 18.11 20.46 20.91
CA SER A 633 19.27 20.81 21.72
C SER A 633 19.88 19.60 22.42
N THR A 634 21.07 19.77 22.99
CA THR A 634 21.68 18.80 23.90
C THR A 634 21.93 19.47 25.25
N PRO A 635 21.41 18.93 26.37
CA PRO A 635 20.50 17.78 26.46
C PRO A 635 19.13 18.03 25.78
N ASP A 636 18.48 16.97 25.33
CA ASP A 636 17.14 17.00 24.73
C ASP A 636 16.09 16.75 25.82
N PHE A 637 15.24 17.75 26.10
CA PHE A 637 14.07 17.60 26.96
C PHE A 637 12.80 17.34 26.14
N GLY A 638 12.95 17.06 24.84
CA GLY A 638 11.90 16.74 23.89
C GLY A 638 11.08 15.52 24.29
N GLY A 639 9.77 15.66 24.29
CA GLY A 639 8.82 14.58 24.57
C GLY A 639 7.61 15.03 25.38
N HIS A 640 6.80 14.07 25.81
CA HIS A 640 5.64 14.35 26.64
C HIS A 640 5.98 14.24 28.11
N TRP A 641 5.58 15.25 28.88
CA TRP A 641 5.80 15.39 30.31
C TRP A 641 4.47 15.39 31.06
N TRP A 642 4.45 14.73 32.23
CA TRP A 642 3.26 14.60 33.06
C TRP A 642 3.62 14.61 34.55
N ALA A 643 2.62 14.80 35.42
CA ALA A 643 2.81 14.92 36.87
C ALA A 643 2.63 13.60 37.65
N GLY A 644 2.62 12.46 36.95
CA GLY A 644 2.49 11.15 37.57
C GLY A 644 1.05 10.79 37.97
N ASN A 645 0.88 9.58 38.49
CA ASN A 645 -0.44 9.02 38.81
C ASN A 645 -1.19 9.76 39.93
N GLY A 646 -0.48 10.49 40.79
CA GLY A 646 -1.08 11.28 41.88
C GLY A 646 -1.75 12.58 41.43
N ASP A 647 -1.52 13.02 40.19
CA ASP A 647 -2.04 14.25 39.62
C ASP A 647 -2.16 14.12 38.08
N SER A 648 -3.00 13.19 37.63
CA SER A 648 -3.16 12.85 36.21
C SER A 648 -4.25 13.67 35.51
N GLY A 649 -4.35 13.55 34.18
CA GLY A 649 -5.37 14.24 33.37
C GLY A 649 -4.95 15.60 32.83
N TRP A 650 -3.66 15.92 32.96
CA TRP A 650 -2.99 17.00 32.28
C TRP A 650 -1.55 16.58 31.99
N GLY A 651 -0.92 17.25 31.03
CA GLY A 651 0.43 16.96 30.60
C GLY A 651 0.86 17.98 29.57
N MET A 652 2.06 17.83 29.05
CA MET A 652 2.56 18.73 28.04
C MET A 652 3.59 18.08 27.14
N GLU A 653 3.51 18.40 25.87
CA GLU A 653 4.60 18.15 24.95
C GLU A 653 5.59 19.31 25.04
N LEU A 654 6.87 19.03 25.22
CA LEU A 654 7.93 20.03 25.19
C LEU A 654 8.94 19.66 24.11
N PHE A 655 9.53 20.67 23.49
CA PHE A 655 10.72 20.56 22.66
C PHE A 655 11.73 21.62 23.02
N THR A 656 12.96 21.19 23.19
CA THR A 656 14.11 22.07 23.34
C THR A 656 14.92 22.05 22.06
N LEU A 657 15.00 23.20 21.38
CA LEU A 657 15.66 23.35 20.10
C LEU A 657 17.01 24.03 20.26
N LYS A 658 17.92 23.77 19.32
CA LYS A 658 19.16 24.53 19.19
C LYS A 658 18.82 26.01 19.03
N GLY A 659 19.42 26.84 19.87
CA GLY A 659 19.33 28.30 19.78
C GLY A 659 20.72 28.92 19.73
N GLY A 660 20.78 30.26 19.82
CA GLY A 660 22.04 30.99 19.88
C GLY A 660 22.73 30.81 21.23
N ALA A 661 22.67 31.83 22.09
CA ALA A 661 23.25 31.77 23.43
C ALA A 661 22.46 30.89 24.42
N GLN A 662 21.19 30.65 24.14
CA GLN A 662 20.27 29.84 24.96
C GLN A 662 19.48 28.90 24.05
N PRO A 663 19.07 27.71 24.52
CA PRO A 663 18.13 26.86 23.80
C PRO A 663 16.77 27.57 23.66
N LEU A 664 16.03 27.20 22.62
CA LEU A 664 14.65 27.63 22.43
C LEU A 664 13.71 26.56 23.01
N LEU A 665 12.67 26.97 23.72
CA LEU A 665 11.61 26.09 24.20
C LEU A 665 10.31 26.39 23.46
N VAL A 666 9.66 25.31 23.02
CA VAL A 666 8.28 25.32 22.48
C VAL A 666 7.55 24.13 23.09
N GLY A 667 6.22 24.22 23.18
CA GLY A 667 5.45 23.12 23.74
C GLY A 667 3.95 23.34 23.68
N TYR A 668 3.22 22.28 23.99
CA TYR A 668 1.77 22.22 24.01
C TYR A 668 1.33 21.72 25.39
N LEU A 669 0.62 22.54 26.15
CA LEU A 669 0.04 22.17 27.43
C LEU A 669 -1.37 21.63 27.19
N TYR A 670 -1.64 20.41 27.64
CA TYR A 670 -2.96 19.78 27.66
C TYR A 670 -3.51 19.85 29.09
N TYR A 671 -4.65 20.51 29.28
CA TYR A 671 -5.20 20.77 30.60
C TYR A 671 -6.73 20.79 30.59
N PRO A 672 -7.38 20.58 31.74
CA PRO A 672 -8.83 20.75 31.86
C PRO A 672 -9.23 22.20 32.17
N ASP A 673 -10.36 22.65 31.61
CA ASP A 673 -11.02 23.86 32.11
C ASP A 673 -11.71 23.63 33.46
N GLY A 674 -12.30 24.67 34.04
CA GLY A 674 -12.98 24.64 35.32
C GLY A 674 -14.23 23.74 35.36
N LEU A 675 -14.71 23.27 34.22
CA LEU A 675 -15.78 22.26 34.11
C LEU A 675 -15.22 20.84 33.90
N GLY A 676 -13.90 20.68 33.80
CA GLY A 676 -13.25 19.40 33.52
C GLY A 676 -13.16 19.06 32.03
N ASN A 677 -13.53 19.96 31.12
CA ASN A 677 -13.40 19.71 29.68
C ASN A 677 -11.95 19.89 29.25
N SER A 678 -11.51 19.01 28.36
CA SER A 678 -10.17 19.04 27.78
C SER A 678 -9.92 20.29 26.94
N ARG A 679 -8.82 21.00 27.23
CA ARG A 679 -8.29 22.20 26.56
C ARG A 679 -6.82 22.00 26.22
N TRP A 680 -6.30 22.86 25.35
CA TRP A 680 -4.87 22.93 25.08
C TRP A 680 -4.41 24.36 24.79
N ALA A 681 -3.16 24.65 25.14
CA ALA A 681 -2.51 25.94 24.92
C ALA A 681 -1.05 25.75 24.51
N VAL A 682 -0.45 26.77 23.90
CA VAL A 682 0.89 26.73 23.31
C VAL A 682 1.84 27.56 24.15
N VAL A 683 3.02 26.99 24.42
CA VAL A 683 4.23 27.71 24.83
C VAL A 683 4.87 28.25 23.54
N PRO A 684 4.85 29.56 23.28
CA PRO A 684 5.47 30.10 22.08
C PRO A 684 6.97 29.86 22.11
N VAL A 685 7.59 29.78 20.92
CA VAL A 685 9.04 29.60 20.79
C VAL A 685 9.77 30.71 21.56
N THR A 686 10.45 30.34 22.65
CA THR A 686 11.03 31.29 23.59
C THR A 686 12.46 30.88 23.95
N PRO A 687 13.46 31.77 23.87
CA PRO A 687 14.79 31.51 24.45
C PRO A 687 14.69 31.38 25.97
N VAL A 688 15.23 30.31 26.55
CA VAL A 688 15.09 30.04 27.98
C VAL A 688 16.37 29.51 28.63
N ASP A 689 16.58 29.85 29.90
CA ASP A 689 17.41 29.06 30.81
C ASP A 689 16.56 27.90 31.33
N LEU A 690 16.85 26.68 30.89
CA LEU A 690 16.07 25.49 31.24
C LEU A 690 16.07 25.20 32.75
N ALA A 691 17.15 25.53 33.47
CA ALA A 691 17.23 25.27 34.90
C ALA A 691 16.39 26.25 35.73
N ASN A 692 16.06 27.41 35.17
CA ASN A 692 15.25 28.44 35.81
C ASN A 692 14.59 29.35 34.77
N THR A 693 13.52 28.88 34.12
CA THR A 693 12.92 29.68 33.07
C THR A 693 12.32 30.96 33.65
N ALA A 694 12.31 32.03 32.87
CA ALA A 694 11.45 33.17 33.14
C ALA A 694 9.97 32.75 33.03
N THR A 695 9.06 33.61 33.51
CA THR A 695 7.62 33.42 33.30
C THR A 695 7.29 33.56 31.81
N ILE A 696 6.67 32.53 31.23
CA ILE A 696 6.28 32.49 29.82
C ILE A 696 4.76 32.64 29.72
N ASN A 697 4.28 33.49 28.81
CA ASN A 697 2.85 33.63 28.52
C ASN A 697 2.37 32.44 27.68
N LEU A 698 1.31 31.77 28.12
CA LEU A 698 0.66 30.69 27.38
C LEU A 698 -0.40 31.25 26.42
N GLN A 699 -0.39 30.76 25.19
CA GLN A 699 -1.29 31.23 24.14
C GLN A 699 -2.31 30.15 23.77
N GLU A 700 -3.60 30.49 23.80
CA GLU A 700 -4.65 29.64 23.22
C GLU A 700 -5.06 30.21 21.87
N ILE A 701 -5.23 29.34 20.87
CA ILE A 701 -5.71 29.75 19.55
C ILE A 701 -7.22 30.00 19.63
N THR A 702 -7.65 31.23 19.31
CA THR A 702 -9.05 31.67 19.42
C THR A 702 -9.84 31.49 18.13
N THR A 703 -9.16 31.28 17.01
CA THR A 703 -9.76 30.98 15.70
C THR A 703 -9.67 29.49 15.39
N GLY A 704 -9.91 28.65 16.40
CA GLY A 704 -10.08 27.21 16.19
C GLY A 704 -11.22 26.94 15.21
N PHE A 705 -11.10 25.89 14.40
CA PHE A 705 -12.10 25.53 13.40
C PHE A 705 -12.33 24.03 13.43
N CYS A 706 -13.50 23.58 12.98
CA CYS A 706 -13.81 22.16 12.97
C CYS A 706 -12.89 21.39 12.02
N ARG A 707 -12.68 20.09 12.27
CA ARG A 707 -11.74 19.22 11.51
C ARG A 707 -11.99 19.16 10.00
N SER A 708 -13.23 19.38 9.56
CA SER A 708 -13.65 19.39 8.15
C SER A 708 -13.93 20.79 7.61
N CYS A 709 -13.76 21.82 8.44
CA CYS A 709 -14.00 23.21 8.06
C CYS A 709 -12.82 23.76 7.26
N THR A 710 -13.08 24.77 6.43
CA THR A 710 -12.00 25.52 5.78
C THR A 710 -11.14 26.22 6.84
N PRO A 711 -9.80 26.05 6.82
CA PRO A 711 -8.93 26.73 7.77
C PRO A 711 -9.06 28.26 7.67
N PRO A 712 -8.95 29.00 8.80
CA PRO A 712 -8.85 30.45 8.77
C PRO A 712 -7.56 30.88 8.06
N SER A 713 -7.58 32.06 7.43
CA SER A 713 -6.40 32.61 6.74
C SER A 713 -5.22 32.88 7.66
N GLN A 714 -5.50 33.16 8.94
CA GLN A 714 -4.48 33.36 9.97
C GLN A 714 -5.01 32.89 11.33
N ALA A 715 -4.18 32.18 12.08
CA ALA A 715 -4.48 31.82 13.46
C ALA A 715 -4.35 33.06 14.37
N GLN A 716 -5.39 33.35 15.14
CA GLN A 716 -5.34 34.34 16.22
C GLN A 716 -5.15 33.63 17.55
N THR A 717 -4.44 34.29 18.46
CA THR A 717 -4.16 33.76 19.80
C THR A 717 -4.57 34.76 20.87
N ARG A 718 -4.85 34.25 22.07
CA ARG A 718 -5.00 35.03 23.29
C ARG A 718 -4.10 34.48 24.39
N ASN A 719 -3.61 35.38 25.24
CA ASN A 719 -2.94 34.98 26.47
C ASN A 719 -3.97 34.34 27.42
N VAL A 720 -3.69 33.13 27.90
CA VAL A 720 -4.55 32.41 28.86
C VAL A 720 -3.97 32.30 30.26
N GLY A 721 -2.73 32.75 30.45
CA GLY A 721 -2.03 32.67 31.72
C GLY A 721 -0.54 32.47 31.54
N THR A 722 0.12 31.92 32.56
CA THR A 722 1.57 31.79 32.57
C THR A 722 2.06 30.41 32.96
N ILE A 723 3.28 30.10 32.51
CA ILE A 723 3.99 28.87 32.84
C ILE A 723 5.46 29.16 33.13
N ARG A 724 6.04 28.39 34.05
CA ARG A 724 7.47 28.44 34.39
C ARG A 724 7.98 27.04 34.69
N PHE A 725 9.19 26.75 34.23
CA PHE A 725 9.84 25.46 34.39
C PHE A 725 11.14 25.55 35.19
N LYS A 726 11.45 24.42 35.82
CA LYS A 726 12.80 24.01 36.19
C LYS A 726 13.03 22.65 35.54
N LEU A 727 13.88 22.56 34.52
CA LEU A 727 14.24 21.36 33.78
C LEU A 727 15.74 21.12 33.95
N THR A 728 16.09 20.07 34.69
CA THR A 728 17.49 19.76 35.00
C THR A 728 17.95 18.43 34.42
N GLN A 729 17.04 17.46 34.27
CA GLN A 729 17.37 16.13 33.73
C GLN A 729 16.22 15.57 32.88
N PRO A 730 16.44 15.11 31.63
CA PRO A 730 15.41 14.47 30.83
C PRO A 730 15.23 13.01 31.29
N VAL A 731 14.50 12.83 32.39
CA VAL A 731 14.32 11.51 33.03
C VAL A 731 12.85 11.10 33.06
N ARG A 732 12.64 9.79 32.90
CA ARG A 732 11.37 9.11 33.11
C ARG A 732 11.38 8.42 34.47
N ALA A 733 10.55 8.88 35.40
CA ALA A 733 10.38 8.38 36.76
C ALA A 733 8.92 8.46 37.21
N ASP A 734 8.42 7.42 37.87
CA ASP A 734 7.11 7.41 38.52
C ASP A 734 7.27 6.90 39.98
N PRO A 735 6.99 7.72 41.01
CA PRO A 735 6.50 9.10 40.93
C PRO A 735 7.56 10.08 40.38
N PRO A 736 7.15 11.21 39.76
CA PRO A 736 8.08 12.21 39.28
C PRO A 736 8.98 12.79 40.37
N SER A 737 10.24 13.03 40.04
CA SER A 737 11.20 13.67 40.96
C SER A 737 11.03 15.19 41.02
N THR A 738 11.54 15.81 42.09
CA THR A 738 11.57 17.28 42.22
C THR A 738 12.70 17.94 41.42
N ALA A 739 13.48 17.16 40.66
CA ALA A 739 14.52 17.67 39.79
C ALA A 739 13.93 18.48 38.63
N ASN A 740 12.75 18.07 38.14
CA ASN A 740 11.99 18.80 37.15
C ASN A 740 10.66 19.24 37.74
N THR A 741 10.35 20.53 37.65
CA THR A 741 9.08 21.07 38.17
C THR A 741 8.48 22.09 37.23
N VAL A 742 7.17 22.25 37.32
CA VAL A 742 6.41 23.27 36.60
C VAL A 742 5.50 24.06 37.53
N THR A 743 5.42 25.36 37.31
CA THR A 743 4.38 26.24 37.87
C THR A 743 3.51 26.74 36.73
N ILE A 744 2.21 26.53 36.85
CA ILE A 744 1.18 26.90 35.87
C ILE A 744 0.15 27.76 36.58
N ASP A 745 -0.19 28.90 35.98
CA ASP A 745 -1.27 29.77 36.45
C ASP A 745 -2.12 30.22 35.25
N LEU A 746 -3.21 29.49 35.01
CA LEU A 746 -4.19 29.79 33.96
C LEU A 746 -5.44 30.39 34.58
N ALA A 747 -5.79 31.60 34.13
CA ALA A 747 -6.99 32.31 34.53
C ALA A 747 -7.37 33.34 33.46
N VAL A 748 -8.53 33.17 32.83
CA VAL A 748 -9.07 34.16 31.87
C VAL A 748 -10.41 34.70 32.38
N PRO A 749 -10.50 35.99 32.74
CA PRO A 749 -11.73 36.61 33.23
C PRO A 749 -12.91 36.39 32.27
N GLY A 750 -14.07 36.02 32.82
CA GLY A 750 -15.29 35.78 32.04
C GLY A 750 -15.34 34.44 31.29
N THR A 751 -14.37 33.55 31.51
CA THR A 751 -14.36 32.19 30.94
C THR A 751 -14.28 31.13 32.05
N ASN A 752 -14.46 29.86 31.69
CA ASN A 752 -14.24 28.73 32.61
C ASN A 752 -12.77 28.31 32.70
N ILE A 753 -11.82 29.02 32.08
CA ILE A 753 -10.40 28.64 32.11
C ILE A 753 -9.82 28.97 33.48
N ARG A 754 -9.60 27.93 34.29
CA ARG A 754 -8.92 28.01 35.58
C ARG A 754 -8.14 26.73 35.86
N PHE A 755 -6.81 26.81 35.81
CA PHE A 755 -5.94 25.66 36.07
C PHE A 755 -4.63 26.12 36.69
N THR A 756 -4.31 25.65 37.89
CA THR A 756 -3.14 26.09 38.65
C THR A 756 -2.35 24.92 39.21
N ARG A 757 -1.01 25.01 39.13
CA ARG A 757 -0.05 24.10 39.76
C ARG A 757 1.15 24.91 40.21
N THR A 758 1.69 24.63 41.39
CA THR A 758 2.85 25.36 41.92
C THR A 758 3.96 24.39 42.22
N ASN A 759 5.10 24.54 41.54
CA ASN A 759 6.27 23.66 41.65
C ASN A 759 5.89 22.16 41.57
N ALA A 760 4.93 21.82 40.71
CA ALA A 760 4.48 20.45 40.53
C ALA A 760 5.63 19.62 39.93
N PRO A 761 6.04 18.49 40.55
CA PRO A 761 6.98 17.55 39.97
C PRO A 761 6.47 17.01 38.63
N ILE A 762 7.35 16.95 37.63
CA ILE A 762 7.04 16.39 36.31
C ILE A 762 8.11 15.42 35.84
N SER A 763 7.70 14.46 35.02
CA SER A 763 8.57 13.44 34.43
C SER A 763 8.19 13.23 32.97
N LEU A 764 9.15 12.78 32.15
CA LEU A 764 8.83 12.24 30.83
C LEU A 764 7.91 11.03 30.97
N LEU A 765 6.88 10.98 30.11
CA LEU A 765 6.06 9.80 29.83
C LEU A 765 6.67 9.00 28.67
N SER A 766 7.17 9.72 27.66
CA SER A 766 7.87 9.15 26.52
C SER A 766 9.23 8.59 26.91
N GLN A 767 9.78 7.72 26.08
CA GLN A 767 11.17 7.30 26.20
C GLN A 767 12.09 8.53 26.08
N VAL A 768 13.17 8.53 26.87
CA VAL A 768 14.21 9.56 26.75
C VAL A 768 14.88 9.40 25.39
N ASN A 769 14.87 10.44 24.57
CA ASN A 769 15.63 10.48 23.33
C ASN A 769 17.11 10.59 23.72
N GLN A 770 17.85 9.48 23.64
CA GLN A 770 19.31 9.46 23.83
C GLN A 770 20.03 9.55 22.49
#